data_AF-A0A1Q7RHF2-F1
#
_entry.id   AF-A0A1Q7RHF2-F1
#
_cell.length_a   1.000
_cell.length_b   1.000
_cell.length_c   1.000
_cell.angle_alpha   90.00
_cell.angle_beta   90.00
_cell.angle_gamma   90.00
#
_symmetry.space_group_name_H-M   'P 1'
#
loop_
_entity.id
_entity.type
_entity.pdbx_description
1 polymer ?
#
loop_
_entity_poly.entity_id
_entity_poly.type
_entity_poly.pdbx_seq_one_letter_code
_entity_poly.pdbx_strand_id
1 'polypeptide(L)'
;MHWQFTPYEIPYAIAAAVSLWLLNVAWWRRFIAGTAAFGFLMFAVAEWSVGQILALGSAGFPIVILWNNITLLGIVIVPAALFAFSLQYTGRTQWLSFSSIVLLAIEPFVTLLLIWTNTKFGLSVSSTILNKSTSFSAQTTTYGSWFWINTVYSYLLALLATLLLGWFILVRLRLASLYRGQVVALLIAILVPWVGGAVAAFGWSPFRTLDLTPLALTITGLALSWALFHYRIDELVPVARNIVVENMSDAVIVMDTHHRITDLNPAAELLIGRKLLEVKGQSSLQAASAFFDQIQRFYNLTTAHEELALTVEGTPHYFDLRISLLPDRHGSPTGRLVVLRDVTERKLAMQAMDQARAAAESANEAKSAFLAMMSHEIRTPMNAIIGMTSLLLDTNLTPEQLDYAETVRSSSEALLTIINDILDFSKIEAGKLELEHQPFDLRECMETALDFVVARATEKGLDLAYLLDELVPPAIYGDVTRLRQILVNLLSNAVKFTEKGEIVLSVTARRKDEEGKSDGHTRSGLPVYELCFSIRDTGIGISEEGKARLFQSFSQVDASTTRRYGGTGLGLTISKRLAELMGGTMWVESEPGVGSTFYFTILVQEAPTPSRPYLDSSQPYLTGKRVLIVDDNATNRSILSLQTQSWGMLPYACASGQEALAQVEAGVSFDVAILDMQMPDMDGLMLAEQLHSLQSTQHLPLIMLTSLGRYDVDTHNIQFAAFLHKPLKPSQLYNALLPLFAGQKHVRSILSPAEAREKEFDAELGLRLPLRILLAEDNTVNQRLAVRLLARMGYRADVAGNGLEVLEALQRQSYDVIFMDVQMPEMDGLEATRVIHKDLAARQRPHIIAMTANAMQGDREECLAAGMDDYLTKPIQVKALHEALERAGLEAKRRTASQPLLEKPSREAMPVPHDGKRQAEASPALDPAVLAELRQFQAEGELDIVQELAEAFQFETPPLLEALHVAAREQQAEALRRAAHNLKGSSYNLGARTMATLSSELESLGKQGTVEGAAELVTQLEQEYQRVCQALASEGAEAEVI
;
A
#
# COMPACT_ATOMS: atom_id res chain seq x y z
N MET A 1 -73.90 -37.62 73.18
CA MET A 1 -74.51 -36.73 72.16
C MET A 1 -73.82 -35.37 72.26
N HIS A 2 -72.89 -35.08 71.33
CA HIS A 2 -72.02 -33.89 71.34
C HIS A 2 -72.57 -32.68 70.55
N TRP A 3 -73.86 -32.68 70.19
CA TRP A 3 -74.45 -31.67 69.31
C TRP A 3 -74.39 -30.23 69.86
N GLN A 4 -74.21 -30.04 71.17
CA GLN A 4 -74.08 -28.71 71.79
C GLN A 4 -72.76 -27.97 71.43
N PHE A 5 -71.73 -28.68 70.95
CA PHE A 5 -70.44 -28.08 70.59
C PHE A 5 -70.29 -27.80 69.09
N THR A 6 -71.17 -28.34 68.25
CA THR A 6 -71.11 -28.17 66.79
C THR A 6 -71.08 -26.71 66.30
N PRO A 7 -71.79 -25.73 66.89
CA PRO A 7 -71.69 -24.33 66.45
C PRO A 7 -70.31 -23.71 66.71
N TYR A 8 -69.59 -24.21 67.72
CA TYR A 8 -68.28 -23.71 68.15
C TYR A 8 -67.13 -24.33 67.34
N GLU A 9 -67.34 -25.49 66.71
CA GLU A 9 -66.35 -26.14 65.84
C GLU A 9 -66.32 -25.54 64.43
N ILE A 10 -67.44 -24.96 63.95
CA ILE A 10 -67.56 -24.41 62.58
C ILE A 10 -66.49 -23.36 62.26
N PRO A 11 -66.23 -22.33 63.09
CA PRO A 11 -65.20 -21.33 62.79
C PRO A 11 -63.80 -21.92 62.65
N TYR A 12 -63.45 -22.91 63.49
CA TYR A 12 -62.17 -23.61 63.40
C TYR A 12 -62.10 -24.55 62.19
N ALA A 13 -63.20 -25.21 61.83
CA ALA A 13 -63.26 -26.05 60.64
C ALA A 13 -63.05 -25.23 59.36
N ILE A 14 -63.65 -24.04 59.28
CA ILE A 14 -63.42 -23.09 58.19
C ILE A 14 -61.95 -22.64 58.19
N ALA A 15 -61.41 -22.27 59.35
CA ALA A 15 -60.02 -21.85 59.48
C ALA A 15 -59.03 -22.94 59.02
N ALA A 16 -59.25 -24.20 59.45
CA ALA A 16 -58.45 -25.34 59.05
C ALA A 16 -58.53 -25.60 57.54
N ALA A 17 -59.74 -25.63 56.97
CA ALA A 17 -59.94 -25.90 55.54
C ALA A 17 -59.32 -24.82 54.65
N VAL A 18 -59.52 -23.54 54.98
CA VAL A 18 -58.95 -22.41 54.24
C VAL A 18 -57.42 -22.40 54.35
N SER A 19 -56.87 -22.65 55.54
CA SER A 19 -55.41 -22.68 55.74
C SER A 19 -54.76 -23.83 54.99
N LEU A 20 -55.37 -25.02 54.97
CA LEU A 20 -54.89 -26.16 54.18
C LEU A 20 -54.98 -25.89 52.67
N TRP A 21 -56.04 -25.23 52.21
CA TRP A 21 -56.16 -24.80 50.81
C TRP A 21 -55.05 -23.80 50.44
N LEU A 22 -54.80 -22.80 51.28
CA LEU A 22 -53.73 -21.82 51.08
C LEU A 22 -52.34 -22.46 51.13
N LEU A 23 -52.12 -23.44 52.01
CA LEU A 23 -50.91 -24.25 52.03
C LEU A 23 -50.71 -25.01 50.71
N ASN A 24 -51.78 -25.58 50.15
CA ASN A 24 -51.72 -26.24 48.84
C ASN A 24 -51.36 -25.24 47.75
N VAL A 25 -52.02 -24.07 47.70
CA VAL A 25 -51.69 -23.01 46.74
C VAL A 25 -50.23 -22.58 46.86
N ALA A 26 -49.72 -22.44 48.08
CA ALA A 26 -48.31 -22.12 48.35
C ALA A 26 -47.38 -23.23 47.82
N TRP A 27 -47.72 -24.50 48.02
CA TRP A 27 -46.92 -25.63 47.54
C TRP A 27 -46.78 -25.63 46.00
N TRP A 28 -47.87 -25.40 45.27
CA TRP A 28 -47.85 -25.31 43.81
C TRP A 28 -47.04 -24.10 43.31
N ARG A 29 -46.88 -23.06 44.13
CA ARG A 29 -46.16 -21.83 43.80
C ARG A 29 -44.84 -21.65 44.57
N ARG A 30 -44.23 -22.75 45.02
CA ARG A 30 -43.04 -22.77 45.88
C ARG A 30 -41.81 -22.02 45.34
N PHE A 31 -41.75 -21.73 44.04
CA PHE A 31 -40.63 -21.00 43.43
C PHE A 31 -40.69 -19.47 43.63
N ILE A 32 -41.83 -18.93 44.08
CA ILE A 32 -41.97 -17.50 44.38
C ILE A 32 -41.37 -17.22 45.77
N ALA A 33 -40.46 -16.25 45.87
CA ALA A 33 -39.85 -15.83 47.14
C ALA A 33 -40.92 -15.45 48.18
N GLY A 34 -40.75 -15.86 49.44
CA GLY A 34 -41.77 -15.66 50.50
C GLY A 34 -42.79 -16.79 50.64
N THR A 35 -42.98 -17.61 49.60
CA THR A 35 -44.02 -18.66 49.59
C THR A 35 -43.75 -19.80 50.56
N ALA A 36 -42.48 -20.15 50.79
CA ALA A 36 -42.12 -21.18 51.75
C ALA A 36 -42.48 -20.77 53.19
N ALA A 37 -42.13 -19.56 53.61
CA ALA A 37 -42.49 -19.04 54.93
C ALA A 37 -44.01 -18.86 55.09
N PHE A 38 -44.69 -18.42 54.02
CA PHE A 38 -46.16 -18.35 53.97
C PHE A 38 -46.81 -19.74 54.12
N GLY A 39 -46.25 -20.76 53.46
CA GLY A 39 -46.68 -22.15 53.61
C GLY A 39 -46.53 -22.63 55.06
N PHE A 40 -45.37 -22.43 55.68
CA PHE A 40 -45.17 -22.79 57.10
C PHE A 40 -46.13 -22.06 58.05
N LEU A 41 -46.39 -20.78 57.81
CA LEU A 41 -47.40 -20.02 58.55
C LEU A 41 -48.78 -20.68 58.44
N MET A 42 -49.20 -21.04 57.23
CA MET A 42 -50.53 -21.63 57.03
C MET A 42 -50.65 -23.06 57.53
N PHE A 43 -49.56 -23.82 57.49
CA PHE A 43 -49.48 -25.12 58.15
C PHE A 43 -49.70 -24.99 59.68
N ALA A 44 -49.01 -24.06 60.34
CA ALA A 44 -49.13 -23.84 61.78
C ALA A 44 -50.54 -23.38 62.19
N VAL A 45 -51.18 -22.52 61.40
CA VAL A 45 -52.58 -22.08 61.64
C VAL A 45 -53.58 -23.23 61.42
N ALA A 46 -53.35 -24.07 60.41
CA ALA A 46 -54.16 -25.25 60.17
C ALA A 46 -54.06 -26.25 61.34
N GLU A 47 -52.83 -26.52 61.80
CA GLU A 47 -52.58 -27.40 62.94
C GLU A 47 -53.27 -26.87 64.21
N TRP A 48 -53.10 -25.58 64.53
CA TRP A 48 -53.78 -24.93 65.65
C TRP A 48 -55.30 -25.14 65.56
N SER A 49 -55.88 -24.85 64.39
CA SER A 49 -57.33 -24.96 64.19
C SER A 49 -57.83 -26.40 64.35
N VAL A 50 -57.10 -27.39 63.82
CA VAL A 50 -57.44 -28.82 63.96
C VAL A 50 -57.32 -29.29 65.40
N GLY A 51 -56.26 -28.87 66.12
CA GLY A 51 -56.07 -29.18 67.52
C GLY A 51 -57.23 -28.69 68.39
N GLN A 52 -57.76 -27.49 68.12
CA GLN A 52 -58.92 -26.95 68.84
C GLN A 52 -60.21 -27.72 68.55
N ILE A 53 -60.45 -28.14 67.30
CA ILE A 53 -61.62 -28.97 66.95
C ILE A 53 -61.56 -30.30 67.71
N LEU A 54 -60.39 -30.96 67.72
CA LEU A 54 -60.21 -32.24 68.38
C LEU A 54 -60.27 -32.13 69.91
N ALA A 55 -59.79 -31.02 70.47
CA ALA A 55 -59.94 -30.72 71.90
C ALA A 55 -61.41 -30.54 72.30
N LEU A 56 -62.21 -29.79 71.50
CA LEU A 56 -63.63 -29.56 71.76
C LEU A 56 -64.48 -30.83 71.60
N GLY A 57 -64.13 -31.72 70.67
CA GLY A 57 -64.85 -32.97 70.41
C GLY A 57 -64.51 -34.13 71.36
N SER A 58 -63.52 -33.98 72.25
CA SER A 58 -63.02 -35.06 73.11
C SER A 58 -63.70 -35.13 74.48
N ALA A 59 -64.20 -36.30 74.88
CA ALA A 59 -64.92 -36.49 76.15
C ALA A 59 -64.02 -36.79 77.38
N GLY A 60 -62.69 -36.87 77.23
CA GLY A 60 -61.76 -37.26 78.29
C GLY A 60 -60.75 -36.17 78.64
N PHE A 61 -60.60 -35.84 79.93
CA PHE A 61 -59.68 -34.78 80.41
C PHE A 61 -58.20 -34.99 79.96
N PRO A 62 -57.61 -36.20 80.02
CA PRO A 62 -56.25 -36.42 79.50
C PRO A 62 -56.14 -36.22 77.98
N ILE A 63 -57.21 -36.51 77.23
CA ILE A 63 -57.25 -36.38 75.77
C ILE A 63 -57.38 -34.90 75.38
N VAL A 64 -58.17 -34.12 76.13
CA VAL A 64 -58.26 -32.66 75.94
C VAL A 64 -56.91 -31.99 76.20
N ILE A 65 -56.17 -32.40 77.24
CA ILE A 65 -54.81 -31.89 77.53
C ILE A 65 -53.85 -32.24 76.39
N LEU A 66 -53.92 -33.47 75.86
CA LEU A 66 -53.09 -33.88 74.72
C LEU A 66 -53.32 -32.98 73.50
N TRP A 67 -54.58 -32.75 73.11
CA TRP A 67 -54.89 -31.89 71.97
C TRP A 67 -54.57 -30.41 72.21
N ASN A 68 -54.69 -29.93 73.45
CA ASN A 68 -54.25 -28.58 73.82
C ASN A 68 -52.72 -28.43 73.73
N ASN A 69 -51.96 -29.47 74.07
CA ASN A 69 -50.51 -29.48 73.89
C ASN A 69 -50.09 -29.51 72.41
N ILE A 70 -50.85 -30.24 71.57
CA ILE A 70 -50.65 -30.22 70.11
C ILE A 70 -50.98 -28.84 69.56
N THR A 71 -52.05 -28.22 70.04
CA THR A 71 -52.44 -26.86 69.63
C THR A 71 -51.34 -25.82 69.89
N LEU A 72 -50.57 -25.99 70.97
CA LEU A 72 -49.44 -25.12 71.29
C LEU A 72 -48.30 -25.18 70.26
N LEU A 73 -48.15 -26.25 69.47
CA LEU A 73 -47.18 -26.33 68.35
C LEU A 73 -47.46 -25.23 67.33
N GLY A 74 -48.71 -25.13 66.87
CA GLY A 74 -49.13 -24.10 65.93
C GLY A 74 -48.99 -22.69 66.51
N ILE A 75 -49.40 -22.47 67.77
CA ILE A 75 -49.36 -21.17 68.44
C ILE A 75 -47.94 -20.57 68.45
N VAL A 76 -46.95 -21.40 68.75
CA VAL A 76 -45.56 -20.95 68.95
C VAL A 76 -44.84 -20.73 67.61
N ILE A 77 -45.21 -21.47 66.55
CA ILE A 77 -44.59 -21.35 65.22
C ILE A 77 -45.11 -20.11 64.47
N VAL A 78 -46.37 -19.73 64.66
CA VAL A 78 -47.03 -18.66 63.89
C VAL A 78 -46.26 -17.32 63.91
N PRO A 79 -45.84 -16.76 65.05
CA PRO A 79 -45.14 -15.47 65.08
C PRO A 79 -43.79 -15.48 64.35
N ALA A 80 -43.02 -16.56 64.52
CA ALA A 80 -41.75 -16.75 63.83
C ALA A 80 -41.95 -16.90 62.31
N ALA A 81 -42.94 -17.69 61.88
CA ALA A 81 -43.28 -17.86 60.48
C ALA A 81 -43.79 -16.56 59.84
N LEU A 82 -44.60 -15.76 60.56
CA LEU A 82 -45.09 -14.46 60.11
C LEU A 82 -43.96 -13.42 59.96
N PHE A 83 -43.01 -13.40 60.90
CA PHE A 83 -41.84 -12.55 60.81
C PHE A 83 -40.91 -12.95 59.66
N ALA A 84 -40.63 -14.26 59.52
CA ALA A 84 -39.85 -14.78 58.40
C ALA A 84 -40.52 -14.45 57.05
N PHE A 85 -41.83 -14.61 56.95
CA PHE A 85 -42.61 -14.20 55.79
C PHE A 85 -42.41 -12.72 55.47
N SER A 86 -42.53 -11.84 56.48
CA SER A 86 -42.40 -10.39 56.31
C SER A 86 -41.01 -9.98 55.83
N LEU A 87 -39.95 -10.63 56.31
CA LEU A 87 -38.59 -10.41 55.82
C LEU A 87 -38.40 -10.86 54.37
N GLN A 88 -38.90 -12.05 54.02
CA GLN A 88 -38.81 -12.55 52.64
C GLN A 88 -39.60 -11.68 51.66
N TYR A 89 -40.83 -11.32 52.04
CA TYR A 89 -41.73 -10.53 51.21
C TYR A 89 -41.25 -9.10 50.98
N THR A 90 -40.59 -8.49 51.97
CA THR A 90 -40.04 -7.12 51.84
C THR A 90 -38.65 -7.07 51.18
N GLY A 91 -38.16 -8.19 50.63
CA GLY A 91 -36.87 -8.26 49.94
C GLY A 91 -35.65 -8.27 50.87
N ARG A 92 -35.84 -8.48 52.18
CA ARG A 92 -34.77 -8.55 53.19
C ARG A 92 -34.38 -9.99 53.54
N THR A 93 -34.44 -10.88 52.55
CA THR A 93 -34.11 -12.31 52.70
C THR A 93 -32.69 -12.53 53.24
N GLN A 94 -31.76 -11.62 52.99
CA GLN A 94 -30.38 -11.66 53.51
C GLN A 94 -30.30 -11.70 55.04
N TRP A 95 -31.32 -11.19 55.74
CA TRP A 95 -31.37 -11.19 57.21
C TRP A 95 -31.79 -12.57 57.77
N LEU A 96 -32.37 -13.43 56.94
CA LEU A 96 -32.71 -14.83 57.23
C LEU A 96 -31.55 -15.76 56.86
N SER A 97 -30.37 -15.52 57.44
CA SER A 97 -29.28 -16.48 57.39
C SER A 97 -29.65 -17.76 58.16
N PHE A 98 -28.95 -18.87 57.91
CA PHE A 98 -29.14 -20.10 58.68
C PHE A 98 -29.03 -19.85 60.19
N SER A 99 -28.06 -19.02 60.61
CA SER A 99 -27.87 -18.63 62.01
C SER A 99 -29.05 -17.83 62.57
N SER A 100 -29.63 -16.92 61.79
CA SER A 100 -30.80 -16.13 62.20
C SER A 100 -32.06 -17.00 62.32
N ILE A 101 -32.24 -17.98 61.41
CA ILE A 101 -33.35 -18.93 61.45
C ILE A 101 -33.22 -19.83 62.69
N VAL A 102 -32.01 -20.31 63.00
CA VAL A 102 -31.74 -21.07 64.23
C VAL A 102 -32.08 -20.22 65.45
N LEU A 103 -31.64 -18.96 65.51
CA LEU A 103 -31.94 -18.05 66.62
C LEU A 103 -33.46 -17.81 66.80
N LEU A 104 -34.19 -17.64 65.70
CA LEU A 104 -35.65 -17.51 65.68
C LEU A 104 -36.37 -18.79 66.12
N ALA A 105 -35.74 -19.97 65.96
CA ALA A 105 -36.33 -21.25 66.32
C ALA A 105 -35.99 -21.70 67.76
N ILE A 106 -35.00 -21.08 68.43
CA ILE A 106 -34.60 -21.45 69.80
C ILE A 106 -35.76 -21.30 70.79
N GLU A 107 -36.40 -20.12 70.81
CA GLU A 107 -37.49 -19.87 71.75
C GLU A 107 -38.67 -20.83 71.50
N PRO A 108 -39.15 -21.02 70.26
CA PRO A 108 -40.17 -22.00 69.95
C PRO A 108 -39.84 -23.42 70.41
N PHE A 109 -38.59 -23.85 70.16
CA PHE A 109 -38.12 -25.18 70.51
C PHE A 109 -38.04 -25.38 72.03
N VAL A 110 -37.51 -24.40 72.76
CA VAL A 110 -37.43 -24.43 74.23
C VAL A 110 -38.84 -24.42 74.83
N THR A 111 -39.76 -23.63 74.28
CA THR A 111 -41.17 -23.59 74.71
C THR A 111 -41.85 -24.95 74.53
N LEU A 112 -41.63 -25.63 73.41
CA LEU A 112 -42.16 -26.99 73.18
C LEU A 112 -41.58 -28.03 74.14
N LEU A 113 -40.28 -27.96 74.39
CA LEU A 113 -39.60 -28.85 75.35
C LEU A 113 -40.10 -28.63 76.78
N LEU A 114 -40.35 -27.39 77.18
CA LEU A 114 -40.90 -27.05 78.49
C LEU A 114 -42.37 -27.43 78.65
N ILE A 115 -43.18 -27.39 77.59
CA ILE A 115 -44.57 -27.88 77.61
C ILE A 115 -44.61 -29.41 77.82
N TRP A 116 -43.70 -30.15 77.19
CA TRP A 116 -43.64 -31.61 77.33
C TRP A 116 -43.02 -32.07 78.66
N THR A 117 -42.10 -31.28 79.24
CA THR A 117 -41.49 -31.53 80.56
C THR A 117 -42.23 -30.88 81.73
N ASN A 118 -43.39 -30.27 81.45
CA ASN A 118 -44.13 -29.42 82.38
C ASN A 118 -44.55 -30.14 83.67
N THR A 119 -44.72 -31.48 83.63
CA THR A 119 -45.03 -32.30 84.82
C THR A 119 -43.94 -32.29 85.88
N LYS A 120 -42.70 -31.94 85.53
CA LYS A 120 -41.54 -31.92 86.44
C LYS A 120 -41.17 -30.53 86.98
N PHE A 121 -41.45 -29.47 86.22
CA PHE A 121 -40.90 -28.13 86.52
C PHE A 121 -41.97 -27.05 86.74
N GLY A 122 -43.22 -27.23 86.28
CA GLY A 122 -44.31 -26.27 86.50
C GLY A 122 -44.08 -24.87 85.88
N LEU A 123 -43.11 -24.74 84.96
CA LEU A 123 -42.65 -23.47 84.42
C LEU A 123 -43.57 -22.88 83.32
N SER A 124 -44.31 -23.73 82.59
CA SER A 124 -45.25 -23.29 81.55
C SER A 124 -46.68 -23.20 82.10
N VAL A 125 -47.15 -24.23 82.82
CA VAL A 125 -48.44 -24.22 83.54
C VAL A 125 -48.20 -24.66 84.98
N SER A 126 -48.56 -23.80 85.94
CA SER A 126 -48.32 -24.03 87.37
C SER A 126 -49.41 -24.87 88.03
N SER A 127 -50.67 -24.72 87.60
CA SER A 127 -51.78 -25.60 87.99
C SER A 127 -52.92 -25.54 86.98
N THR A 128 -53.63 -26.65 86.81
CA THR A 128 -54.82 -26.73 85.97
C THR A 128 -55.99 -27.19 86.84
N ILE A 129 -56.92 -26.29 87.12
CA ILE A 129 -58.09 -26.59 87.94
C ILE A 129 -59.30 -26.66 87.01
N LEU A 130 -60.05 -27.77 87.08
CA LEU A 130 -61.30 -27.94 86.35
C LEU A 130 -62.43 -27.30 87.17
N ASN A 131 -62.91 -26.12 86.75
CA ASN A 131 -63.99 -25.43 87.45
C ASN A 131 -65.34 -25.95 86.93
N LYS A 132 -66.10 -26.67 87.77
CA LYS A 132 -67.41 -27.25 87.45
C LYS A 132 -68.60 -26.36 87.84
N SER A 133 -68.38 -25.09 88.19
CA SER A 133 -69.43 -24.19 88.73
C SER A 133 -70.25 -23.41 87.69
N THR A 134 -70.03 -23.65 86.41
CA THR A 134 -70.87 -23.09 85.33
C THR A 134 -71.42 -24.23 84.47
N SER A 135 -72.43 -23.97 83.64
CA SER A 135 -73.04 -24.95 82.73
C SER A 135 -72.08 -25.63 81.73
N PHE A 136 -70.77 -25.38 81.85
CA PHE A 136 -69.67 -25.90 81.06
C PHE A 136 -68.47 -26.22 81.95
N SER A 137 -67.72 -27.27 81.61
CA SER A 137 -66.40 -27.54 82.21
C SER A 137 -65.39 -26.53 81.66
N ALA A 138 -65.05 -25.50 82.44
CA ALA A 138 -64.04 -24.53 82.07
C ALA A 138 -62.71 -24.87 82.75
N GLN A 139 -61.66 -25.01 81.94
CA GLN A 139 -60.29 -25.21 82.43
C GLN A 139 -59.71 -23.85 82.82
N THR A 140 -59.50 -23.61 84.12
CA THR A 140 -58.73 -22.46 84.60
C THR A 140 -57.28 -22.87 84.76
N THR A 141 -56.45 -22.37 83.85
CA THR A 141 -55.01 -22.63 83.78
C THR A 141 -54.26 -21.46 84.41
N THR A 142 -53.48 -21.68 85.46
CA THR A 142 -52.53 -20.67 85.95
C THR A 142 -51.22 -20.81 85.17
N TYR A 143 -50.85 -19.77 84.46
CA TYR A 143 -49.66 -19.77 83.62
C TYR A 143 -48.40 -19.54 84.46
N GLY A 144 -47.32 -20.24 84.14
CA GLY A 144 -46.01 -20.06 84.75
C GLY A 144 -45.23 -18.88 84.14
N SER A 145 -44.05 -18.59 84.67
CA SER A 145 -43.22 -17.47 84.22
C SER A 145 -42.79 -17.60 82.75
N TRP A 146 -42.59 -18.83 82.25
CA TRP A 146 -42.17 -19.06 80.86
C TRP A 146 -43.24 -18.70 79.85
N PHE A 147 -44.52 -18.89 80.18
CA PHE A 147 -45.64 -18.50 79.30
C PHE A 147 -45.61 -17.00 78.97
N TRP A 148 -45.29 -16.16 79.95
CA TRP A 148 -45.18 -14.71 79.75
C TRP A 148 -43.96 -14.35 78.89
N ILE A 149 -42.85 -15.09 79.00
CA ILE A 149 -41.67 -14.91 78.13
C ILE A 149 -42.04 -15.22 76.66
N ASN A 150 -42.66 -16.38 76.40
CA ASN A 150 -43.14 -16.74 75.06
C ASN A 150 -44.16 -15.73 74.52
N THR A 151 -45.05 -15.22 75.38
CA THR A 151 -46.05 -14.21 75.01
C THR A 151 -45.36 -12.91 74.57
N VAL A 152 -44.41 -12.40 75.36
CA VAL A 152 -43.63 -11.20 75.00
C VAL A 152 -42.86 -11.39 73.70
N TYR A 153 -42.20 -12.56 73.54
CA TYR A 153 -41.48 -12.91 72.31
C TYR A 153 -42.40 -12.92 71.08
N SER A 154 -43.55 -13.58 71.19
CA SER A 154 -44.55 -13.70 70.13
C SER A 154 -45.10 -12.34 69.68
N TYR A 155 -45.47 -11.48 70.64
CA TYR A 155 -45.97 -10.14 70.33
C TYR A 155 -44.87 -9.21 69.78
N LEU A 156 -43.61 -9.37 70.23
CA LEU A 156 -42.48 -8.60 69.69
C LEU A 156 -42.19 -8.96 68.24
N LEU A 157 -42.22 -10.26 67.89
CA LEU A 157 -42.07 -10.69 66.49
C LEU A 157 -43.23 -10.24 65.61
N ALA A 158 -44.46 -10.34 66.11
CA ALA A 158 -45.63 -9.82 65.41
C ALA A 158 -45.51 -8.30 65.17
N LEU A 159 -45.07 -7.53 66.17
CA LEU A 159 -44.84 -6.09 66.06
C LEU A 159 -43.78 -5.79 65.00
N LEU A 160 -42.62 -6.45 65.05
CA LEU A 160 -41.57 -6.27 64.04
C LEU A 160 -42.05 -6.63 62.63
N ALA A 161 -42.81 -7.72 62.47
CA ALA A 161 -43.43 -8.10 61.20
C ALA A 161 -44.35 -6.99 60.67
N THR A 162 -45.21 -6.44 61.54
CA THR A 162 -46.12 -5.35 61.16
C THR A 162 -45.40 -4.05 60.81
N LEU A 163 -44.33 -3.69 61.52
CA LEU A 163 -43.52 -2.51 61.20
C LEU A 163 -42.81 -2.67 59.85
N LEU A 164 -42.28 -3.86 59.55
CA LEU A 164 -41.63 -4.14 58.27
C LEU A 164 -42.61 -4.03 57.10
N LEU A 165 -43.80 -4.64 57.22
CA LEU A 165 -44.84 -4.55 56.20
C LEU A 165 -45.40 -3.12 56.08
N GLY A 166 -45.59 -2.41 57.19
CA GLY A 166 -46.05 -1.02 57.20
C GLY A 166 -45.06 -0.06 56.54
N TRP A 167 -43.77 -0.20 56.83
CA TRP A 167 -42.72 0.56 56.17
C TRP A 167 -42.69 0.30 54.66
N PHE A 168 -42.82 -0.97 54.26
CA PHE A 168 -42.87 -1.37 52.85
C PHE A 168 -44.05 -0.72 52.11
N ILE A 169 -45.23 -0.66 52.74
CA ILE A 169 -46.43 0.02 52.21
C ILE A 169 -46.16 1.51 52.01
N LEU A 170 -45.59 2.20 53.02
CA LEU A 170 -45.32 3.64 52.95
C LEU A 170 -44.34 4.02 51.83
N VAL A 171 -43.30 3.22 51.62
CA VAL A 171 -42.33 3.44 50.53
C VAL A 171 -43.00 3.26 49.17
N ARG A 172 -43.81 2.21 48.99
CA ARG A 172 -44.42 1.89 47.69
C ARG A 172 -45.61 2.79 47.33
N LEU A 173 -46.33 3.31 48.31
CA LEU A 173 -47.40 4.31 48.11
C LEU A 173 -46.91 5.57 47.41
N ARG A 174 -45.62 5.93 47.56
CA ARG A 174 -45.04 7.12 46.90
C ARG A 174 -44.70 6.90 45.42
N LEU A 175 -44.66 5.66 44.92
CA LEU A 175 -44.03 5.33 43.65
C LEU A 175 -44.97 5.07 42.46
N ALA A 176 -46.25 4.68 42.63
CA ALA A 176 -47.21 4.59 41.52
C ALA A 176 -48.67 4.34 41.95
N SER A 177 -49.64 4.76 41.11
CA SER A 177 -51.08 4.50 41.28
C SER A 177 -51.49 3.03 41.07
N LEU A 178 -50.63 2.23 40.43
CA LEU A 178 -50.87 0.83 40.05
C LEU A 178 -50.93 -0.16 41.23
N TYR A 179 -50.48 0.22 42.44
CA TYR A 179 -50.36 -0.68 43.59
C TYR A 179 -51.48 -0.55 44.65
N ARG A 180 -52.53 0.24 44.39
CA ARG A 180 -53.59 0.52 45.39
C ARG A 180 -54.26 -0.74 45.95
N GLY A 181 -54.59 -1.71 45.10
CA GLY A 181 -55.26 -2.94 45.53
C GLY A 181 -54.37 -3.85 46.39
N GLN A 182 -53.06 -3.85 46.17
CA GLN A 182 -52.09 -4.60 46.98
C GLN A 182 -51.87 -3.96 48.34
N VAL A 183 -51.82 -2.63 48.40
CA VAL A 183 -51.73 -1.87 49.65
C VAL A 183 -52.92 -2.19 50.55
N VAL A 184 -54.14 -2.24 50.00
CA VAL A 184 -55.35 -2.61 50.75
C VAL A 184 -55.22 -4.03 51.32
N ALA A 185 -54.78 -5.01 50.53
CA ALA A 185 -54.59 -6.38 50.99
C ALA A 185 -53.56 -6.47 52.14
N LEU A 186 -52.42 -5.79 52.03
CA LEU A 186 -51.40 -5.79 53.08
C LEU A 186 -51.84 -5.04 54.36
N LEU A 187 -52.63 -3.98 54.23
CA LEU A 187 -53.21 -3.28 55.39
C LEU A 187 -54.17 -4.19 56.16
N ILE A 188 -55.00 -4.97 55.44
CA ILE A 188 -55.88 -5.98 56.06
C ILE A 188 -55.02 -7.02 56.80
N ALA A 189 -53.95 -7.52 56.17
CA ALA A 189 -53.06 -8.51 56.77
C ALA A 189 -52.34 -8.00 58.05
N ILE A 190 -52.07 -6.70 58.15
CA ILE A 190 -51.46 -6.09 59.35
C ILE A 190 -52.49 -5.91 60.46
N LEU A 191 -53.69 -5.42 60.14
CA LEU A 191 -54.68 -5.01 61.14
C LEU A 191 -55.40 -6.20 61.80
N VAL A 192 -55.74 -7.22 61.01
CA VAL A 192 -56.59 -8.33 61.47
C VAL A 192 -55.98 -9.14 62.62
N PRO A 193 -54.67 -9.50 62.64
CA PRO A 193 -54.06 -10.21 63.76
C PRO A 193 -54.12 -9.44 65.08
N TRP A 194 -53.90 -8.11 65.04
CA TRP A 194 -53.96 -7.27 66.24
C TRP A 194 -55.39 -7.12 66.76
N VAL A 195 -56.37 -6.97 65.86
CA VAL A 195 -57.79 -6.95 66.24
C VAL A 195 -58.20 -8.29 66.84
N GLY A 196 -57.81 -9.41 66.22
CA GLY A 196 -58.07 -10.76 66.74
C GLY A 196 -57.45 -10.98 68.12
N GLY A 197 -56.18 -10.62 68.29
CA GLY A 197 -55.47 -10.71 69.57
C GLY A 197 -56.06 -9.81 70.65
N ALA A 198 -56.46 -8.58 70.32
CA ALA A 198 -57.11 -7.67 71.26
C ALA A 198 -58.50 -8.20 71.70
N VAL A 199 -59.31 -8.70 70.77
CA VAL A 199 -60.62 -9.30 71.08
C VAL A 199 -60.45 -10.51 72.01
N ALA A 200 -59.42 -11.33 71.79
CA ALA A 200 -59.08 -12.44 72.66
C ALA A 200 -58.59 -11.98 74.05
N ALA A 201 -57.65 -11.03 74.11
CA ALA A 201 -57.05 -10.56 75.35
C ALA A 201 -58.03 -9.82 76.28
N PHE A 202 -58.94 -9.02 75.72
CA PHE A 202 -59.96 -8.29 76.50
C PHE A 202 -61.25 -9.09 76.73
N GLY A 203 -61.35 -10.31 76.18
CA GLY A 203 -62.53 -11.17 76.35
C GLY A 203 -63.80 -10.59 75.72
N TRP A 204 -63.66 -9.76 74.68
CA TRP A 204 -64.77 -9.09 73.98
C TRP A 204 -65.49 -9.99 72.97
N SER A 205 -65.09 -11.25 72.86
CA SER A 205 -65.78 -12.23 72.03
C SER A 205 -67.20 -12.48 72.56
N PRO A 206 -68.23 -12.48 71.68
CA PRO A 206 -69.60 -12.88 72.07
C PRO A 206 -69.67 -14.33 72.58
N PHE A 207 -68.62 -15.12 72.33
CA PHE A 207 -68.45 -16.47 72.84
C PHE A 207 -67.20 -16.53 73.74
N ARG A 208 -67.40 -16.44 75.06
CA ARG A 208 -66.32 -16.41 76.08
C ARG A 208 -65.36 -17.61 76.04
N THR A 209 -65.72 -18.70 75.37
CA THR A 209 -64.94 -19.94 75.27
C THR A 209 -64.24 -20.13 73.93
N LEU A 210 -64.46 -19.24 72.95
CA LEU A 210 -63.84 -19.32 71.62
C LEU A 210 -62.67 -18.35 71.48
N ASP A 211 -61.49 -18.90 71.19
CA ASP A 211 -60.35 -18.14 70.71
C ASP A 211 -60.49 -17.87 69.21
N LEU A 212 -60.71 -16.60 68.84
CA LEU A 212 -60.88 -16.18 67.44
C LEU A 212 -59.53 -15.92 66.72
N THR A 213 -58.40 -16.08 67.41
CA THR A 213 -57.06 -15.80 66.86
C THR A 213 -56.74 -16.64 65.61
N PRO A 214 -57.02 -17.96 65.56
CA PRO A 214 -56.79 -18.76 64.35
C PRO A 214 -57.59 -18.23 63.15
N LEU A 215 -58.84 -17.81 63.36
CA LEU A 215 -59.68 -17.26 62.31
C LEU A 215 -59.14 -15.92 61.80
N ALA A 216 -58.69 -15.04 62.69
CA ALA A 216 -58.01 -13.80 62.31
C ALA A 216 -56.75 -14.07 61.47
N LEU A 217 -55.96 -15.09 61.83
CA LEU A 217 -54.77 -15.50 61.09
C LEU A 217 -55.10 -16.11 59.72
N THR A 218 -56.25 -16.77 59.56
CA THR A 218 -56.68 -17.25 58.23
C THR A 218 -57.10 -16.12 57.29
N ILE A 219 -57.78 -15.09 57.81
CA ILE A 219 -58.11 -13.88 57.04
C ILE A 219 -56.82 -13.17 56.63
N THR A 220 -55.85 -13.12 57.55
CA THR A 220 -54.50 -12.61 57.27
C THR A 220 -53.82 -13.42 56.17
N GLY A 221 -53.90 -14.75 56.23
CA GLY A 221 -53.39 -15.66 55.22
C GLY A 221 -54.01 -15.44 53.83
N LEU A 222 -55.34 -15.23 53.75
CA LEU A 222 -56.04 -14.90 52.50
C LEU A 222 -55.57 -13.58 51.92
N ALA A 223 -55.43 -12.55 52.76
CA ALA A 223 -54.95 -11.24 52.34
C ALA A 223 -53.50 -11.28 51.85
N LEU A 224 -52.63 -12.02 52.54
CA LEU A 224 -51.23 -12.24 52.13
C LEU A 224 -51.13 -13.07 50.84
N SER A 225 -51.94 -14.11 50.68
CA SER A 225 -52.02 -14.93 49.46
C SER A 225 -52.45 -14.09 48.26
N TRP A 226 -53.46 -13.24 48.43
CA TRP A 226 -53.88 -12.30 47.39
C TRP A 226 -52.74 -11.34 47.02
N ALA A 227 -52.04 -10.79 48.02
CA ALA A 227 -50.91 -9.90 47.81
C ALA A 227 -49.73 -10.58 47.08
N LEU A 228 -49.42 -11.84 47.41
CA LEU A 228 -48.34 -12.65 46.82
C LEU A 228 -48.64 -13.09 45.38
N PHE A 229 -49.81 -13.69 45.15
CA PHE A 229 -50.05 -14.49 43.95
C PHE A 229 -50.82 -13.78 42.85
N HIS A 230 -51.55 -12.71 43.18
CA HIS A 230 -52.34 -11.95 42.22
C HIS A 230 -51.52 -10.83 41.56
N TYR A 231 -50.62 -10.18 42.30
CA TYR A 231 -49.92 -8.97 41.84
C TYR A 231 -48.53 -9.21 41.20
N ARG A 232 -48.11 -10.47 40.98
CA ARG A 232 -46.93 -10.92 40.18
C ARG A 232 -45.78 -9.88 40.04
N ILE A 233 -45.07 -9.63 41.14
CA ILE A 233 -44.05 -8.56 41.26
C ILE A 233 -42.68 -9.00 40.72
N ASP A 234 -42.57 -10.21 40.20
CA ASP A 234 -41.38 -10.75 39.54
C ASP A 234 -41.25 -10.33 38.07
N GLU A 235 -42.29 -9.79 37.44
CA GLU A 235 -42.17 -9.19 36.11
C GLU A 235 -41.77 -7.71 36.26
N LEU A 236 -40.47 -7.43 36.16
CA LEU A 236 -39.90 -6.09 35.94
C LEU A 236 -40.53 -5.37 34.73
N VAL A 237 -41.26 -6.10 33.88
CA VAL A 237 -41.65 -5.74 32.51
C VAL A 237 -42.55 -4.50 32.41
N PRO A 238 -43.66 -4.32 33.15
CA PRO A 238 -44.51 -3.13 32.96
C PRO A 238 -43.86 -1.86 33.55
N VAL A 239 -43.12 -2.00 34.66
CA VAL A 239 -42.36 -0.87 35.25
C VAL A 239 -41.17 -0.51 34.37
N ALA A 240 -40.41 -1.49 33.90
CA ALA A 240 -39.32 -1.27 32.96
C ALA A 240 -39.82 -0.70 31.64
N ARG A 241 -40.97 -1.16 31.11
CA ARG A 241 -41.54 -0.60 29.87
C ARG A 241 -41.88 0.88 30.01
N ASN A 242 -42.52 1.29 31.10
CA ASN A 242 -42.82 2.70 31.34
C ASN A 242 -41.54 3.52 31.58
N ILE A 243 -40.61 3.03 32.40
CA ILE A 243 -39.34 3.71 32.68
C ILE A 243 -38.48 3.84 31.41
N VAL A 244 -38.47 2.82 30.54
CA VAL A 244 -37.77 2.85 29.25
C VAL A 244 -38.40 3.92 28.37
N VAL A 245 -39.71 3.90 28.17
CA VAL A 245 -40.38 4.90 27.30
C VAL A 245 -40.24 6.33 27.85
N GLU A 246 -40.36 6.52 29.16
CA GLU A 246 -40.21 7.84 29.81
C GLU A 246 -38.79 8.39 29.76
N ASN A 247 -37.76 7.54 29.85
CA ASN A 247 -36.34 7.96 29.82
C ASN A 247 -35.69 7.79 28.43
N MET A 248 -36.45 7.37 27.41
CA MET A 248 -35.92 7.29 26.04
C MET A 248 -35.62 8.70 25.52
N SER A 249 -34.40 8.89 25.01
CA SER A 249 -33.98 10.11 24.33
C SER A 249 -34.68 10.30 22.99
N ASP A 250 -35.05 9.21 22.34
CA ASP A 250 -35.72 9.22 21.05
C ASP A 250 -37.18 9.65 21.25
N ALA A 251 -37.66 10.56 20.40
CA ALA A 251 -39.05 10.99 20.42
C ALA A 251 -39.94 9.88 19.85
N VAL A 252 -40.89 9.39 20.66
CA VAL A 252 -41.81 8.30 20.32
C VAL A 252 -43.24 8.83 20.32
N ILE A 253 -43.90 8.69 19.17
CA ILE A 253 -45.28 9.14 18.93
C ILE A 253 -46.11 7.94 18.51
N VAL A 254 -47.21 7.69 19.22
CA VAL A 254 -48.15 6.61 18.90
C VAL A 254 -49.45 7.22 18.36
N MET A 255 -49.92 6.68 17.24
CA MET A 255 -51.15 7.12 16.58
C MET A 255 -52.10 5.96 16.29
N ASP A 256 -53.40 6.27 16.25
CA ASP A 256 -54.43 5.35 15.78
C ASP A 256 -54.49 5.24 14.23
N THR A 257 -55.40 4.42 13.72
CA THR A 257 -55.63 4.23 12.28
C THR A 257 -56.13 5.49 11.55
N HIS A 258 -56.58 6.52 12.27
CA HIS A 258 -57.04 7.79 11.74
C HIS A 258 -56.01 8.92 11.96
N HIS A 259 -54.76 8.58 12.24
CA HIS A 259 -53.67 9.53 12.48
C HIS A 259 -53.88 10.47 13.67
N ARG A 260 -54.61 10.01 14.70
CA ARG A 260 -54.78 10.75 15.95
C ARG A 260 -53.77 10.29 16.98
N ILE A 261 -53.16 11.23 17.71
CA ILE A 261 -52.16 10.93 18.72
C ILE A 261 -52.83 10.21 19.90
N THR A 262 -52.43 8.97 20.16
CA THR A 262 -52.91 8.19 21.30
C THR A 262 -51.97 8.28 22.49
N ASP A 263 -50.66 8.38 22.23
CA ASP A 263 -49.61 8.41 23.25
C ASP A 263 -48.36 9.18 22.76
N LEU A 264 -47.63 9.77 23.71
CA LEU A 264 -46.38 10.52 23.49
C LEU A 264 -45.44 10.28 24.67
N ASN A 265 -44.15 10.09 24.38
CA ASN A 265 -43.14 10.11 25.42
C ASN A 265 -42.62 11.54 25.68
N PRO A 266 -41.91 11.79 26.81
CA PRO A 266 -41.41 13.13 27.15
C PRO A 266 -40.51 13.76 26.07
N ALA A 267 -39.69 12.98 25.38
CA ALA A 267 -38.86 13.47 24.28
C ALA A 267 -39.72 13.99 23.10
N ALA A 268 -40.83 13.31 22.79
CA ALA A 268 -41.78 13.78 21.78
C ALA A 268 -42.59 15.00 22.24
N GLU A 269 -42.92 15.11 23.53
CA GLU A 269 -43.57 16.32 24.07
C GLU A 269 -42.68 17.56 23.95
N LEU A 270 -41.37 17.41 24.21
CA LEU A 270 -40.38 18.47 24.02
C LEU A 270 -40.25 18.86 22.54
N LEU A 271 -40.18 17.88 21.64
CA LEU A 271 -40.05 18.13 20.20
C LEU A 271 -41.30 18.80 19.62
N ILE A 272 -42.51 18.43 20.06
CA ILE A 272 -43.78 19.02 19.62
C ILE A 272 -44.06 20.35 20.35
N GLY A 273 -43.47 20.56 21.54
CA GLY A 273 -43.70 21.72 22.39
C GLY A 273 -45.04 21.72 23.12
N ARG A 274 -45.76 20.59 23.15
CA ARG A 274 -47.08 20.43 23.78
C ARG A 274 -47.16 19.11 24.56
N LYS A 275 -47.84 19.13 25.70
CA LYS A 275 -48.02 17.94 26.56
C LYS A 275 -49.07 16.98 25.99
N LEU A 276 -48.92 15.69 26.26
CA LEU A 276 -49.84 14.62 25.82
C LEU A 276 -51.30 14.92 26.18
N LEU A 277 -51.57 15.45 27.38
CA LEU A 277 -52.91 15.80 27.84
C LEU A 277 -53.64 16.79 26.92
N GLU A 278 -52.90 17.63 26.19
CA GLU A 278 -53.47 18.67 25.31
C GLU A 278 -53.68 18.19 23.87
N VAL A 279 -52.94 17.16 23.45
CA VAL A 279 -52.89 16.68 22.05
C VAL A 279 -53.49 15.29 21.88
N LYS A 280 -53.76 14.57 22.97
CA LYS A 280 -54.38 13.24 22.92
C LYS A 280 -55.73 13.28 22.20
N GLY A 281 -55.88 12.44 21.17
CA GLY A 281 -57.06 12.34 20.33
C GLY A 281 -57.17 13.39 19.21
N GLN A 282 -56.24 14.35 19.14
CA GLN A 282 -56.11 15.30 18.03
C GLN A 282 -55.39 14.66 16.85
N SER A 283 -55.68 15.13 15.63
CA SER A 283 -54.93 14.72 14.43
C SER A 283 -53.48 15.17 14.53
N SER A 284 -52.54 14.33 14.06
CA SER A 284 -51.10 14.65 14.05
C SER A 284 -50.77 15.97 13.36
N LEU A 285 -51.50 16.31 12.28
CA LEU A 285 -51.36 17.58 11.55
C LEU A 285 -51.74 18.80 12.41
N GLN A 286 -52.68 18.65 13.32
CA GLN A 286 -53.13 19.72 14.23
C GLN A 286 -52.27 19.78 15.50
N ALA A 287 -51.84 18.62 15.99
CA ALA A 287 -51.05 18.51 17.21
C ALA A 287 -49.63 19.06 17.05
N ALA A 288 -49.01 18.83 15.89
CA ALA A 288 -47.64 19.22 15.57
C ALA A 288 -47.59 20.13 14.32
N SER A 289 -48.32 21.25 14.37
CA SER A 289 -48.48 22.20 13.25
C SER A 289 -47.16 22.80 12.76
N ALA A 290 -46.13 22.88 13.61
CA ALA A 290 -44.79 23.35 13.23
C ALA A 290 -44.09 22.44 12.21
N PHE A 291 -44.51 21.17 12.11
CA PHE A 291 -43.93 20.16 11.22
C PHE A 291 -44.93 19.69 10.15
N PHE A 292 -45.88 20.56 9.77
CA PHE A 292 -46.99 20.22 8.88
C PHE A 292 -46.53 19.59 7.55
N ASP A 293 -45.54 20.20 6.88
CA ASP A 293 -45.05 19.73 5.58
C ASP A 293 -44.42 18.33 5.67
N GLN A 294 -43.67 18.06 6.74
CA GLN A 294 -43.04 16.77 6.97
C GLN A 294 -44.09 15.71 7.34
N ILE A 295 -45.07 16.04 8.19
CA ILE A 295 -46.17 15.12 8.54
C ILE A 295 -47.01 14.79 7.31
N GLN A 296 -47.27 15.76 6.44
CA GLN A 296 -48.01 15.56 5.20
C GLN A 296 -47.27 14.62 4.23
N ARG A 297 -45.95 14.75 4.12
CA ARG A 297 -45.09 13.89 3.29
C ARG A 297 -45.19 12.40 3.69
N PHE A 298 -45.25 12.11 5.00
CA PHE A 298 -45.32 10.74 5.52
C PHE A 298 -46.74 10.29 5.88
N TYR A 299 -47.77 11.11 5.62
CA TYR A 299 -49.14 10.88 6.08
C TYR A 299 -49.69 9.52 5.60
N ASN A 300 -49.51 9.18 4.33
CA ASN A 300 -50.05 7.97 3.74
C ASN A 300 -49.13 6.73 3.87
N LEU A 301 -47.93 6.88 4.44
CA LEU A 301 -46.93 5.80 4.49
C LEU A 301 -47.10 4.93 5.73
N THR A 302 -47.26 3.62 5.53
CA THR A 302 -47.39 2.63 6.62
C THR A 302 -46.06 2.30 7.29
N THR A 303 -44.97 2.38 6.52
CA THR A 303 -43.60 2.18 6.98
C THR A 303 -42.69 3.15 6.25
N ALA A 304 -41.78 3.81 6.96
CA ALA A 304 -40.81 4.72 6.39
C ALA A 304 -39.53 4.72 7.25
N HIS A 305 -38.39 4.90 6.60
CA HIS A 305 -37.11 5.13 7.26
C HIS A 305 -36.35 6.16 6.44
N GLU A 306 -36.16 7.36 6.98
CA GLU A 306 -35.53 8.47 6.25
C GLU A 306 -34.87 9.44 7.23
N GLU A 307 -33.74 10.03 6.84
CA GLU A 307 -33.16 11.16 7.55
C GLU A 307 -33.88 12.47 7.19
N LEU A 308 -34.23 13.24 8.20
CA LEU A 308 -34.90 14.53 8.08
C LEU A 308 -34.06 15.62 8.74
N ALA A 309 -33.94 16.76 8.06
CA ALA A 309 -33.49 17.99 8.68
C ALA A 309 -34.72 18.76 9.15
N LEU A 310 -34.83 19.00 10.45
CA LEU A 310 -35.91 19.78 11.06
C LEU A 310 -35.32 20.99 11.77
N THR A 311 -35.97 22.14 11.65
CA THR A 311 -35.60 23.33 12.42
C THR A 311 -36.38 23.33 13.73
N VAL A 312 -35.68 23.16 14.84
CA VAL A 312 -36.25 23.22 16.19
C VAL A 312 -35.68 24.48 16.84
N GLU A 313 -36.53 25.39 17.33
CA GLU A 313 -36.12 26.66 17.98
C GLU A 313 -35.15 27.55 17.16
N GLY A 314 -35.12 27.41 15.83
CA GLY A 314 -34.26 28.19 14.95
C GLY A 314 -32.90 27.55 14.62
N THR A 315 -32.58 26.41 15.20
CA THR A 315 -31.39 25.62 14.84
C THR A 315 -31.75 24.41 13.96
N PRO A 316 -30.95 24.07 12.94
CA PRO A 316 -31.16 22.86 12.16
C PRO A 316 -30.67 21.63 12.94
N HIS A 317 -31.59 20.69 13.18
CA HIS A 317 -31.32 19.38 13.77
C HIS A 317 -31.57 18.29 12.73
N TYR A 318 -30.78 17.21 12.79
CA TYR A 318 -30.93 16.04 11.94
C TYR A 318 -31.55 14.91 12.73
N PHE A 319 -32.67 14.37 12.24
CA PHE A 319 -33.38 13.27 12.85
C PHE A 319 -33.43 12.07 11.90
N ASP A 320 -33.23 10.88 12.43
CA ASP A 320 -33.58 9.63 11.77
C ASP A 320 -35.04 9.28 12.11
N LEU A 321 -35.92 9.35 11.11
CA LEU A 321 -37.34 9.05 11.24
C LEU A 321 -37.58 7.59 10.91
N ARG A 322 -38.28 6.88 11.80
CA ARG A 322 -38.78 5.53 11.57
C ARG A 322 -40.27 5.43 11.86
N ILE A 323 -41.05 5.00 10.87
CA ILE A 323 -42.48 4.74 10.99
C ILE A 323 -42.70 3.23 10.90
N SER A 324 -43.42 2.65 11.86
CA SER A 324 -43.75 1.22 11.92
C SER A 324 -45.23 1.00 12.26
N LEU A 325 -45.83 -0.08 11.75
CA LEU A 325 -47.19 -0.49 12.10
C LEU A 325 -47.23 -1.15 13.49
N LEU A 326 -48.28 -0.88 14.25
CA LEU A 326 -48.59 -1.55 15.51
C LEU A 326 -49.72 -2.56 15.28
N PRO A 327 -49.42 -3.87 15.19
CA PRO A 327 -50.44 -4.90 15.07
C PRO A 327 -51.12 -5.21 16.43
N ASP A 328 -52.39 -5.60 16.38
CA ASP A 328 -53.13 -6.20 17.50
C ASP A 328 -52.60 -7.62 17.80
N ARG A 329 -53.07 -8.22 18.90
CA ARG A 329 -52.83 -9.63 19.27
C ARG A 329 -53.25 -10.63 18.18
N HIS A 330 -54.12 -10.23 17.26
CA HIS A 330 -54.57 -11.01 16.10
C HIS A 330 -53.87 -10.63 14.78
N GLY A 331 -52.84 -9.78 14.80
CA GLY A 331 -52.05 -9.38 13.62
C GLY A 331 -52.68 -8.30 12.73
N SER A 332 -53.84 -7.74 13.12
CA SER A 332 -54.48 -6.64 12.38
C SER A 332 -53.86 -5.29 12.78
N PRO A 333 -53.59 -4.35 11.85
CA PRO A 333 -52.98 -3.06 12.18
C PRO A 333 -53.93 -2.17 13.00
N THR A 334 -53.56 -1.88 14.25
CA THR A 334 -54.37 -1.07 15.19
C THR A 334 -53.90 0.38 15.26
N GLY A 335 -52.67 0.65 14.83
CA GLY A 335 -52.09 1.99 14.86
C GLY A 335 -50.70 2.06 14.23
N ARG A 336 -50.02 3.18 14.43
CA ARG A 336 -48.66 3.44 13.95
C ARG A 336 -47.78 3.96 15.08
N LEU A 337 -46.51 3.57 15.04
CA LEU A 337 -45.44 4.05 15.90
C LEU A 337 -44.49 4.88 15.05
N VAL A 338 -44.25 6.13 15.46
CA VAL A 338 -43.26 7.01 14.87
C VAL A 338 -42.15 7.23 15.88
N VAL A 339 -40.92 6.96 15.47
CA VAL A 339 -39.71 7.18 16.28
C VAL A 339 -38.84 8.18 15.54
N LEU A 340 -38.42 9.23 16.24
CA LEU A 340 -37.51 10.27 15.75
C LEU A 340 -36.27 10.24 16.65
N ARG A 341 -35.13 9.88 16.06
CA ARG A 341 -33.84 9.82 16.77
C ARG A 341 -32.97 10.99 16.36
N ASP A 342 -32.53 11.81 17.31
CA ASP A 342 -31.59 12.90 17.02
C ASP A 342 -30.20 12.31 16.66
N VAL A 343 -29.73 12.62 15.45
CA VAL A 343 -28.44 12.19 14.90
C VAL A 343 -27.53 13.39 14.56
N THR A 344 -27.87 14.59 15.07
CA THR A 344 -27.18 15.85 14.77
C THR A 344 -25.69 15.79 15.10
N GLU A 345 -25.32 15.42 16.32
CA GLU A 345 -23.91 15.32 16.73
C GLU A 345 -23.12 14.32 15.88
N ARG A 346 -23.72 13.15 15.60
CA ARG A 346 -23.11 12.11 14.77
C ARG A 346 -22.85 12.62 13.35
N LYS A 347 -23.81 13.34 12.77
CA LYS A 347 -23.70 13.87 11.41
C LYS A 347 -22.68 15.00 11.31
N LEU A 348 -22.66 15.91 12.28
CA LEU A 348 -21.65 16.96 12.35
C LEU A 348 -20.24 16.39 12.54
N ALA A 349 -20.08 15.36 13.38
CA ALA A 349 -18.80 14.67 13.55
C ALA A 349 -18.36 13.95 12.25
N MET A 350 -19.28 13.29 11.55
CA MET A 350 -18.99 12.63 10.28
C MET A 350 -18.58 13.64 9.20
N GLN A 351 -19.31 14.75 9.08
CA GLN A 351 -18.97 15.83 8.15
C GLN A 351 -17.62 16.48 8.48
N ALA A 352 -17.32 16.71 9.77
CA ALA A 352 -16.03 17.24 10.19
C ALA A 352 -14.88 16.26 9.86
N MET A 353 -15.11 14.96 10.02
CA MET A 353 -14.14 13.92 9.66
C MET A 353 -13.92 13.85 8.15
N ASP A 354 -14.99 13.88 7.35
CA ASP A 354 -14.92 13.88 5.89
C ASP A 354 -14.21 15.13 5.37
N GLN A 355 -14.48 16.30 5.95
CA GLN A 355 -13.78 17.55 5.62
C GLN A 355 -12.29 17.48 6.00
N ALA A 356 -11.96 16.95 7.18
CA ALA A 356 -10.57 16.78 7.60
C ALA A 356 -9.82 15.81 6.68
N ARG A 357 -10.47 14.72 6.26
CA ARG A 357 -9.92 13.76 5.30
C ARG A 357 -9.70 14.38 3.93
N ALA A 358 -10.71 15.07 3.39
CA ALA A 358 -10.60 15.75 2.10
C ALA A 358 -9.50 16.83 2.11
N ALA A 359 -9.35 17.57 3.21
CA ALA A 359 -8.28 18.54 3.38
C ALA A 359 -6.89 17.86 3.42
N ALA A 360 -6.76 16.73 4.10
CA ALA A 360 -5.52 15.96 4.16
C ALA A 360 -5.15 15.35 2.79
N GLU A 361 -6.13 14.77 2.08
CA GLU A 361 -5.94 14.22 0.73
C GLU A 361 -5.54 15.32 -0.26
N SER A 362 -6.25 16.46 -0.26
CA SER A 362 -5.92 17.61 -1.10
C SER A 362 -4.52 18.17 -0.80
N ALA A 363 -4.13 18.24 0.48
CA ALA A 363 -2.79 18.66 0.86
C ALA A 363 -1.71 17.71 0.34
N ASN A 364 -1.97 16.40 0.35
CA ASN A 364 -1.03 15.40 -0.15
C ASN A 364 -0.92 15.40 -1.68
N GLU A 365 -2.05 15.61 -2.38
CA GLU A 365 -2.07 15.83 -3.82
C GLU A 365 -1.32 17.09 -4.22
N ALA A 366 -1.54 18.21 -3.52
CA ALA A 366 -0.83 19.46 -3.73
C ALA A 366 0.69 19.31 -3.46
N LYS A 367 1.07 18.60 -2.39
CA LYS A 367 2.48 18.26 -2.09
C LYS A 367 3.10 17.47 -3.24
N SER A 368 2.40 16.46 -3.75
CA SER A 368 2.89 15.61 -4.85
C SER A 368 3.03 16.39 -6.16
N ALA A 369 2.04 17.22 -6.50
CA ALA A 369 2.04 18.06 -7.70
C ALA A 369 3.15 19.13 -7.63
N PHE A 370 3.34 19.75 -6.47
CA PHE A 370 4.44 20.69 -6.23
C PHE A 370 5.80 20.01 -6.46
N LEU A 371 6.01 18.80 -5.94
CA LEU A 371 7.25 18.07 -6.12
C LEU A 371 7.48 17.67 -7.59
N ALA A 372 6.45 17.22 -8.30
CA ALA A 372 6.54 16.92 -9.73
C ALA A 372 6.92 18.15 -10.56
N MET A 373 6.31 19.31 -10.28
CA MET A 373 6.67 20.59 -10.92
C MET A 373 8.11 20.99 -10.60
N MET A 374 8.51 20.94 -9.33
CA MET A 374 9.89 21.26 -8.92
C MET A 374 10.93 20.35 -9.58
N SER A 375 10.58 19.09 -9.90
CA SER A 375 11.46 18.20 -10.68
C SER A 375 11.80 18.81 -12.04
N HIS A 376 10.78 19.24 -12.79
CA HIS A 376 10.97 19.81 -14.13
C HIS A 376 11.70 21.16 -14.08
N GLU A 377 11.34 22.00 -13.11
CA GLU A 377 11.95 23.32 -12.91
C GLU A 377 13.42 23.24 -12.47
N ILE A 378 13.82 22.18 -11.78
CA ILE A 378 15.24 21.98 -11.43
C ILE A 378 15.98 21.16 -12.51
N ARG A 379 15.34 20.19 -13.16
CA ARG A 379 15.98 19.37 -14.20
C ARG A 379 16.43 20.20 -15.40
N THR A 380 15.62 21.16 -15.82
CA THR A 380 15.91 22.00 -16.99
C THR A 380 17.21 22.80 -16.85
N PRO A 381 17.43 23.59 -15.78
CA PRO A 381 18.71 24.28 -15.60
C PRO A 381 19.88 23.31 -15.37
N MET A 382 19.66 22.17 -14.69
CA MET A 382 20.72 21.19 -14.46
C MET A 382 21.19 20.52 -15.75
N ASN A 383 20.27 20.12 -16.63
CA ASN A 383 20.61 19.56 -17.95
C ASN A 383 21.33 20.59 -18.82
N ALA A 384 20.98 21.88 -18.72
CA ALA A 384 21.70 22.95 -19.39
C ALA A 384 23.15 23.08 -18.86
N ILE A 385 23.37 23.00 -17.54
CA ILE A 385 24.72 23.05 -16.94
C ILE A 385 25.54 21.83 -17.37
N ILE A 386 24.96 20.62 -17.38
CA ILE A 386 25.63 19.39 -17.84
C ILE A 386 25.96 19.49 -19.34
N GLY A 387 25.02 19.97 -20.14
CA GLY A 387 25.25 20.20 -21.57
C GLY A 387 26.38 21.20 -21.84
N MET A 388 26.36 22.36 -21.15
CA MET A 388 27.40 23.39 -21.31
C MET A 388 28.77 22.94 -20.80
N THR A 389 28.83 22.19 -19.70
CA THR A 389 30.10 21.62 -19.21
C THR A 389 30.62 20.51 -20.12
N SER A 390 29.76 19.70 -20.73
CA SER A 390 30.17 18.71 -21.73
C SER A 390 30.74 19.37 -22.98
N LEU A 391 30.09 20.42 -23.49
CA LEU A 391 30.61 21.23 -24.60
C LEU A 391 31.94 21.92 -24.25
N LEU A 392 32.10 22.36 -23.01
CA LEU A 392 33.35 22.98 -22.54
C LEU A 392 34.50 21.96 -22.48
N LEU A 393 34.22 20.75 -21.99
CA LEU A 393 35.20 19.65 -21.90
C LEU A 393 35.67 19.15 -23.28
N ASP A 394 34.86 19.34 -24.32
CA ASP A 394 35.23 19.06 -25.71
C ASP A 394 36.12 20.16 -26.35
N THR A 395 36.52 21.20 -25.60
CA THR A 395 37.44 22.25 -26.06
C THR A 395 38.85 22.09 -25.52
N ASN A 396 39.81 22.85 -26.07
CA ASN A 396 41.18 22.88 -25.54
C ASN A 396 41.23 23.63 -24.19
N LEU A 397 41.11 22.89 -23.09
CA LEU A 397 41.20 23.38 -21.72
C LEU A 397 42.61 23.19 -21.14
N THR A 398 43.02 24.10 -20.24
CA THR A 398 44.19 23.83 -19.38
C THR A 398 43.85 22.75 -18.34
N PRO A 399 44.85 22.05 -17.75
CA PRO A 399 44.60 21.03 -16.73
C PRO A 399 43.75 21.51 -15.55
N GLU A 400 43.92 22.77 -15.14
CA GLU A 400 43.15 23.39 -14.06
C GLU A 400 41.71 23.71 -14.49
N GLN A 401 41.48 24.15 -15.74
CA GLN A 401 40.14 24.39 -16.27
C GLN A 401 39.36 23.08 -16.52
N LEU A 402 40.06 22.01 -16.91
CA LEU A 402 39.51 20.69 -17.07
C LEU A 402 39.00 20.16 -15.71
N ASP A 403 39.83 20.25 -14.66
CA ASP A 403 39.44 19.88 -13.29
C ASP A 403 38.20 20.66 -12.79
N TYR A 404 38.13 21.97 -13.07
CA TYR A 404 36.96 22.78 -12.73
C TYR A 404 35.71 22.34 -13.50
N ALA A 405 35.83 22.09 -14.80
CA ALA A 405 34.71 21.67 -15.64
C ALA A 405 34.20 20.26 -15.26
N GLU A 406 35.10 19.31 -14.97
CA GLU A 406 34.75 17.98 -14.47
C GLU A 406 34.10 18.03 -13.09
N THR A 407 34.58 18.91 -12.21
CA THR A 407 34.00 19.12 -10.88
C THR A 407 32.58 19.68 -10.98
N VAL A 408 32.33 20.68 -11.84
CA VAL A 408 30.99 21.24 -12.06
C VAL A 408 30.05 20.19 -12.67
N ARG A 409 30.53 19.40 -13.64
CA ARG A 409 29.75 18.32 -14.26
C ARG A 409 29.35 17.26 -13.24
N SER A 410 30.31 16.71 -12.49
CA SER A 410 30.04 15.68 -11.49
C SER A 410 29.13 16.19 -10.36
N SER A 411 29.30 17.44 -9.93
CA SER A 411 28.42 18.07 -8.94
C SER A 411 26.98 18.23 -9.46
N SER A 412 26.83 18.50 -10.76
CA SER A 412 25.55 18.67 -11.41
C SER A 412 24.80 17.34 -11.57
N GLU A 413 25.51 16.29 -11.97
CA GLU A 413 24.98 14.92 -12.04
C GLU A 413 24.60 14.38 -10.65
N ALA A 414 25.44 14.65 -9.63
CA ALA A 414 25.15 14.31 -8.25
C ALA A 414 23.87 14.99 -7.76
N LEU A 415 23.69 16.29 -8.04
CA LEU A 415 22.49 17.02 -7.63
C LEU A 415 21.22 16.48 -8.31
N LEU A 416 21.28 16.16 -9.61
CA LEU A 416 20.17 15.50 -10.31
C LEU A 416 19.80 14.15 -9.68
N THR A 417 20.80 13.36 -9.28
CA THR A 417 20.58 12.09 -8.59
C THR A 417 19.83 12.32 -7.27
N ILE A 418 20.25 13.30 -6.46
CA ILE A 418 19.60 13.67 -5.20
C ILE A 418 18.14 14.07 -5.43
N ILE A 419 17.88 14.87 -6.45
CA ILE A 419 16.53 15.34 -6.77
C ILE A 419 15.65 14.15 -7.20
N ASN A 420 16.16 13.29 -8.08
CA ASN A 420 15.44 12.10 -8.50
C ASN A 420 15.14 11.17 -7.32
N ASP A 421 16.09 10.99 -6.38
CA ASP A 421 15.86 10.21 -5.16
C ASP A 421 14.74 10.80 -4.29
N ILE A 422 14.70 12.13 -4.11
CA ILE A 422 13.63 12.80 -3.34
C ILE A 422 12.27 12.60 -4.00
N LEU A 423 12.22 12.63 -5.32
CA LEU A 423 10.99 12.48 -6.10
C LEU A 423 10.50 11.03 -6.09
N ASP A 424 11.40 10.08 -6.30
CA ASP A 424 11.11 8.65 -6.20
C ASP A 424 10.59 8.33 -4.79
N PHE A 425 11.24 8.85 -3.74
CA PHE A 425 10.75 8.73 -2.36
C PHE A 425 9.34 9.28 -2.19
N SER A 426 9.06 10.45 -2.76
CA SER A 426 7.75 11.10 -2.65
C SER A 426 6.65 10.36 -3.42
N LYS A 427 6.97 9.79 -4.60
CA LYS A 427 6.05 8.94 -5.37
C LYS A 427 5.74 7.64 -4.63
N ILE A 428 6.74 7.04 -3.99
CA ILE A 428 6.59 5.84 -3.15
C ILE A 428 5.70 6.14 -1.94
N GLU A 429 5.94 7.25 -1.23
CA GLU A 429 5.13 7.66 -0.06
C GLU A 429 3.66 7.91 -0.43
N ALA A 430 3.42 8.45 -1.62
CA ALA A 430 2.08 8.68 -2.16
C ALA A 430 1.40 7.41 -2.74
N GLY A 431 2.09 6.27 -2.79
CA GLY A 431 1.57 5.02 -3.38
C GLY A 431 1.37 5.09 -4.90
N LYS A 432 2.03 6.04 -5.59
CA LYS A 432 1.89 6.28 -7.03
C LYS A 432 2.98 5.63 -7.89
N LEU A 433 3.88 4.85 -7.28
CA LEU A 433 4.95 4.15 -8.00
C LEU A 433 4.43 2.80 -8.48
N GLU A 434 4.30 2.64 -9.79
CA GLU A 434 3.98 1.37 -10.45
C GLU A 434 5.28 0.69 -10.90
N LEU A 435 5.41 -0.61 -10.64
CA LEU A 435 6.55 -1.42 -11.08
C LEU A 435 6.32 -1.92 -12.50
N GLU A 436 7.36 -1.86 -13.33
CA GLU A 436 7.34 -2.50 -14.64
C GLU A 436 7.39 -4.03 -14.50
N HIS A 437 6.77 -4.74 -15.46
CA HIS A 437 6.74 -6.20 -15.47
C HIS A 437 7.19 -6.74 -16.82
N GLN A 438 8.51 -6.81 -17.01
CA GLN A 438 9.14 -7.26 -18.27
C GLN A 438 10.08 -8.45 -18.02
N PRO A 439 10.24 -9.35 -19.00
CA PRO A 439 11.22 -10.42 -18.91
C PRO A 439 12.62 -9.86 -19.08
N PHE A 440 13.54 -10.17 -18.15
CA PHE A 440 14.94 -9.79 -18.26
C PHE A 440 15.88 -10.87 -17.70
N ASP A 441 17.14 -10.85 -18.15
CA ASP A 441 18.21 -11.73 -17.67
C ASP A 441 18.76 -11.18 -16.33
N LEU A 442 18.61 -11.98 -15.26
CA LEU A 442 19.01 -11.56 -13.92
C LEU A 442 20.54 -11.40 -13.82
N ARG A 443 21.30 -12.28 -14.47
CA ARG A 443 22.77 -12.23 -14.45
C ARG A 443 23.26 -10.97 -15.13
N GLU A 444 22.70 -10.63 -16.29
CA GLU A 444 23.05 -9.39 -17.00
C GLU A 444 22.75 -8.14 -16.17
N CYS A 445 21.61 -8.13 -15.47
CA CYS A 445 21.26 -7.05 -14.53
C CYS A 445 22.31 -6.89 -13.41
N MET A 446 22.76 -8.01 -12.82
CA MET A 446 23.79 -8.00 -11.77
C MET A 446 25.15 -7.56 -12.29
N GLU A 447 25.59 -8.09 -13.43
CA GLU A 447 26.87 -7.71 -14.05
C GLU A 447 26.89 -6.23 -14.41
N THR A 448 25.79 -5.71 -14.97
CA THR A 448 25.66 -4.28 -15.26
C THR A 448 25.70 -3.43 -13.99
N ALA A 449 25.10 -3.90 -12.88
CA ALA A 449 25.16 -3.21 -11.59
C ALA A 449 26.58 -3.17 -11.01
N LEU A 450 27.35 -4.25 -11.17
CA LEU A 450 28.75 -4.32 -10.75
C LEU A 450 29.62 -3.38 -11.58
N ASP A 451 29.43 -3.32 -12.90
CA ASP A 451 30.21 -2.47 -13.81
C ASP A 451 30.22 -0.98 -13.37
N PHE A 452 29.16 -0.50 -12.69
CA PHE A 452 29.10 0.87 -12.15
C PHE A 452 30.07 1.14 -10.99
N VAL A 453 30.52 0.12 -10.28
CA VAL A 453 31.37 0.26 -9.08
C VAL A 453 32.78 -0.27 -9.27
N VAL A 454 33.07 -0.97 -10.38
CA VAL A 454 34.38 -1.57 -10.69
C VAL A 454 35.50 -0.55 -10.61
N ALA A 455 35.40 0.59 -11.31
CA ALA A 455 36.49 1.56 -11.35
C ALA A 455 36.90 2.06 -9.95
N ARG A 456 35.91 2.42 -9.12
CA ARG A 456 36.14 2.89 -7.74
C ARG A 456 36.67 1.79 -6.81
N ALA A 457 36.22 0.55 -7.01
CA ALA A 457 36.72 -0.59 -6.26
C ALA A 457 38.19 -0.87 -6.61
N THR A 458 38.54 -0.84 -7.90
CA THR A 458 39.91 -0.99 -8.40
C THR A 458 40.83 0.11 -7.89
N GLU A 459 40.41 1.38 -7.90
CA GLU A 459 41.19 2.50 -7.33
C GLU A 459 41.53 2.29 -5.86
N LYS A 460 40.63 1.66 -5.10
CA LYS A 460 40.84 1.30 -3.70
C LYS A 460 41.56 -0.05 -3.50
N GLY A 461 41.80 -0.80 -4.56
CA GLY A 461 42.34 -2.17 -4.48
C GLY A 461 41.40 -3.14 -3.75
N LEU A 462 40.09 -3.01 -3.96
CA LEU A 462 39.08 -3.92 -3.42
C LEU A 462 38.76 -5.03 -4.41
N ASP A 463 38.65 -6.26 -3.92
CA ASP A 463 38.19 -7.40 -4.72
C ASP A 463 36.66 -7.39 -4.85
N LEU A 464 36.16 -7.50 -6.08
CA LEU A 464 34.74 -7.64 -6.36
C LEU A 464 34.44 -9.07 -6.84
N ALA A 465 33.42 -9.69 -6.26
CA ALA A 465 33.00 -11.04 -6.60
C ALA A 465 31.48 -11.17 -6.61
N TYR A 466 30.96 -12.10 -7.41
CA TYR A 466 29.54 -12.45 -7.38
C TYR A 466 29.29 -13.96 -7.52
N LEU A 467 28.20 -14.43 -6.93
CA LEU A 467 27.80 -15.83 -6.85
C LEU A 467 26.29 -15.96 -7.13
N LEU A 468 25.93 -16.93 -7.98
CA LEU A 468 24.55 -17.28 -8.31
C LEU A 468 24.34 -18.77 -8.04
N ASP A 469 23.33 -19.10 -7.24
CA ASP A 469 22.91 -20.47 -6.96
C ASP A 469 22.30 -21.14 -8.21
N GLU A 470 22.45 -22.46 -8.36
CA GLU A 470 21.91 -23.25 -9.47
C GLU A 470 20.38 -23.23 -9.55
N LEU A 471 19.69 -23.01 -8.43
CA LEU A 471 18.23 -22.92 -8.36
C LEU A 471 17.69 -21.57 -8.85
N VAL A 472 18.55 -20.60 -9.14
CA VAL A 472 18.14 -19.26 -9.58
C VAL A 472 17.67 -19.31 -11.04
N PRO A 473 16.44 -18.91 -11.35
CA PRO A 473 15.98 -18.83 -12.73
C PRO A 473 16.82 -17.79 -13.51
N PRO A 474 17.32 -18.13 -14.71
CA PRO A 474 18.20 -17.26 -15.49
C PRO A 474 17.49 -16.01 -16.01
N ALA A 475 16.19 -16.11 -16.30
CA ALA A 475 15.35 -14.98 -16.69
C ALA A 475 14.13 -14.88 -15.78
N ILE A 476 13.77 -13.66 -15.41
CA ILE A 476 12.66 -13.37 -14.50
C ILE A 476 11.80 -12.23 -15.06
N TYR A 477 10.52 -12.22 -14.67
CA TYR A 477 9.67 -11.06 -14.86
C TYR A 477 9.84 -10.06 -13.72
N GLY A 478 10.01 -8.79 -14.04
CA GLY A 478 10.02 -7.69 -13.07
C GLY A 478 10.54 -6.38 -13.66
N ASP A 479 10.92 -5.47 -12.78
CA ASP A 479 11.47 -4.16 -13.15
C ASP A 479 12.99 -4.16 -13.01
N VAL A 480 13.68 -4.31 -14.14
CA VAL A 480 15.16 -4.33 -14.21
C VAL A 480 15.77 -3.03 -13.69
N THR A 481 15.11 -1.89 -13.92
CA THR A 481 15.64 -0.57 -13.56
C THR A 481 15.63 -0.40 -12.05
N ARG A 482 14.53 -0.79 -11.39
CA ARG A 482 14.38 -0.71 -9.94
C ARG A 482 15.23 -1.75 -9.20
N LEU A 483 15.34 -2.97 -9.73
CA LEU A 483 16.24 -3.96 -9.16
C LEU A 483 17.70 -3.49 -9.23
N ARG A 484 18.12 -2.97 -10.39
CA ARG A 484 19.46 -2.39 -10.56
C ARG A 484 19.69 -1.19 -9.63
N GLN A 485 18.68 -0.35 -9.40
CA GLN A 485 18.77 0.76 -8.45
C GLN A 485 19.07 0.28 -7.03
N ILE A 486 18.40 -0.78 -6.55
CA ILE A 486 18.70 -1.40 -5.25
C ILE A 486 20.15 -1.90 -5.22
N LEU A 487 20.56 -2.67 -6.24
CA LEU A 487 21.90 -3.26 -6.32
C LEU A 487 23.01 -2.20 -6.33
N VAL A 488 22.91 -1.20 -7.21
CA VAL A 488 23.92 -0.13 -7.33
C VAL A 488 24.03 0.66 -6.03
N ASN A 489 22.91 0.95 -5.35
CA ASN A 489 22.95 1.65 -4.07
C ASN A 489 23.66 0.82 -2.99
N LEU A 490 23.36 -0.48 -2.86
CA LEU A 490 24.03 -1.35 -1.89
C LEU A 490 25.51 -1.56 -2.22
N LEU A 491 25.85 -1.82 -3.49
CA LEU A 491 27.23 -2.00 -3.95
C LEU A 491 28.07 -0.71 -3.79
N SER A 492 27.50 0.45 -4.13
CA SER A 492 28.20 1.73 -3.94
C SER A 492 28.43 2.02 -2.46
N ASN A 493 27.53 1.62 -1.56
CA ASN A 493 27.74 1.73 -0.12
C ASN A 493 28.85 0.77 0.34
N ALA A 494 28.86 -0.48 -0.14
CA ALA A 494 29.92 -1.44 0.19
C ALA A 494 31.32 -0.92 -0.22
N VAL A 495 31.49 -0.40 -1.45
CA VAL A 495 32.76 0.19 -1.93
C VAL A 495 33.15 1.42 -1.13
N LYS A 496 32.17 2.23 -0.74
CA LYS A 496 32.40 3.46 0.02
C LYS A 496 32.92 3.17 1.43
N PHE A 497 32.36 2.18 2.13
CA PHE A 497 32.67 1.89 3.54
C PHE A 497 33.75 0.81 3.74
N THR A 498 34.28 0.25 2.65
CA THR A 498 35.42 -0.67 2.66
C THR A 498 36.66 0.05 2.18
N GLU A 499 37.74 -0.02 2.97
CA GLU A 499 39.05 0.56 2.61
C GLU A 499 39.99 -0.50 2.01
N LYS A 500 39.95 -1.74 2.53
CA LYS A 500 40.70 -2.90 2.02
C LYS A 500 39.88 -4.17 2.21
N GLY A 501 40.05 -5.15 1.33
CA GLY A 501 39.40 -6.45 1.38
C GLY A 501 38.48 -6.69 0.18
N GLU A 502 37.33 -7.30 0.42
CA GLU A 502 36.45 -7.80 -0.65
C GLU A 502 34.98 -7.40 -0.47
N ILE A 503 34.26 -7.40 -1.59
CA ILE A 503 32.82 -7.23 -1.67
C ILE A 503 32.24 -8.36 -2.50
N VAL A 504 31.30 -9.11 -1.90
CA VAL A 504 30.70 -10.30 -2.51
C VAL A 504 29.19 -10.14 -2.63
N LEU A 505 28.68 -10.22 -3.87
CA LEU A 505 27.24 -10.26 -4.18
C LEU A 505 26.80 -11.71 -4.39
N SER A 506 25.95 -12.24 -3.51
CA SER A 506 25.39 -13.60 -3.67
C SER A 506 23.89 -13.56 -3.88
N VAL A 507 23.38 -14.47 -4.71
CA VAL A 507 21.93 -14.64 -4.96
C VAL A 507 21.55 -16.09 -4.81
N THR A 508 20.54 -16.33 -3.98
CA THR A 508 19.94 -17.64 -3.73
C THR A 508 18.46 -17.61 -4.08
N ALA A 509 17.91 -18.75 -4.50
CA ALA A 509 16.51 -18.86 -4.88
C ALA A 509 15.79 -19.92 -4.04
N ARG A 510 14.58 -19.60 -3.60
CA ARG A 510 13.67 -20.55 -2.97
C ARG A 510 12.36 -20.58 -3.73
N ARG A 511 11.98 -21.77 -4.21
CA ARG A 511 10.67 -21.97 -4.84
C ARG A 511 9.56 -21.86 -3.80
N LYS A 512 8.50 -21.11 -4.12
CA LYS A 512 7.33 -20.91 -3.27
C LYS A 512 6.15 -21.67 -3.91
N ASP A 513 5.95 -22.91 -3.50
CA ASP A 513 4.80 -23.70 -3.96
C ASP A 513 3.53 -23.16 -3.28
N GLU A 514 2.53 -22.77 -4.06
CA GLU A 514 1.28 -22.20 -3.55
C GLU A 514 0.47 -23.24 -2.74
N GLU A 515 0.59 -23.22 -1.40
CA GLU A 515 -0.48 -23.67 -0.50
C GLU A 515 -1.22 -22.45 0.07
N GLY A 516 -2.30 -22.04 -0.60
CA GLY A 516 -3.39 -21.29 0.03
C GLY A 516 -3.44 -19.78 -0.23
N LYS A 517 -4.59 -19.38 -0.82
CA LYS A 517 -5.13 -18.02 -1.01
C LYS A 517 -4.46 -17.17 -2.10
N SER A 518 -5.04 -17.31 -3.29
CA SER A 518 -4.98 -16.33 -4.37
C SER A 518 -5.55 -14.98 -3.90
N ASP A 519 -4.69 -14.06 -3.51
CA ASP A 519 -4.98 -12.64 -3.70
C ASP A 519 -4.75 -12.32 -5.19
N GLY A 520 -5.73 -11.67 -5.81
CA GLY A 520 -6.00 -11.66 -7.26
C GLY A 520 -5.01 -10.96 -8.19
N HIS A 521 -3.69 -11.09 -7.98
CA HIS A 521 -2.66 -10.47 -8.82
C HIS A 521 -1.76 -11.48 -9.58
N THR A 522 -1.80 -12.78 -9.28
CA THR A 522 -1.08 -13.81 -10.05
C THR A 522 -1.85 -14.20 -11.32
N ARG A 523 -1.62 -13.45 -12.40
CA ARG A 523 -1.89 -13.95 -13.76
C ARG A 523 -0.76 -14.91 -14.12
N SER A 524 -1.09 -16.13 -14.54
CA SER A 524 -0.19 -17.20 -15.01
C SER A 524 0.27 -18.20 -13.92
N GLY A 525 -0.03 -19.49 -14.12
CA GLY A 525 0.43 -20.61 -13.29
C GLY A 525 1.91 -20.97 -13.48
N LEU A 526 2.78 -19.94 -13.55
CA LEU A 526 4.23 -20.09 -13.59
C LEU A 526 4.79 -20.23 -12.16
N PRO A 527 5.91 -20.95 -11.97
CA PRO A 527 6.53 -21.08 -10.66
C PRO A 527 7.00 -19.71 -10.14
N VAL A 528 6.64 -19.40 -8.89
CA VAL A 528 7.08 -18.20 -8.19
C VAL A 528 8.30 -18.52 -7.34
N TYR A 529 9.32 -17.70 -7.46
CA TYR A 529 10.57 -17.80 -6.71
C TYR A 529 10.71 -16.61 -5.77
N GLU A 530 11.13 -16.87 -4.54
CA GLU A 530 11.68 -15.87 -3.64
C GLU A 530 13.20 -15.84 -3.85
N LEU A 531 13.70 -14.74 -4.39
CA LEU A 531 15.14 -14.52 -4.56
C LEU A 531 15.67 -13.75 -3.36
N CYS A 532 16.76 -14.22 -2.77
CA CYS A 532 17.47 -13.54 -1.68
C CYS A 532 18.84 -13.10 -2.18
N PHE A 533 19.06 -11.78 -2.16
CA PHE A 533 20.30 -11.12 -2.51
C PHE A 533 21.05 -10.76 -1.24
N SER A 534 22.34 -11.04 -1.18
CA SER A 534 23.23 -10.64 -0.09
C SER A 534 24.46 -9.92 -0.63
N ILE A 535 24.68 -8.68 -0.19
CA ILE A 535 25.89 -7.90 -0.48
C ILE A 535 26.71 -7.87 0.79
N ARG A 536 27.83 -8.60 0.81
CA ARG A 536 28.76 -8.67 1.93
C ARG A 536 29.98 -7.81 1.67
N ASP A 537 30.37 -6.99 2.65
CA ASP A 537 31.58 -6.16 2.65
C ASP A 537 32.44 -6.45 3.88
N THR A 538 33.75 -6.29 3.77
CA THR A 538 34.72 -6.39 4.88
C THR A 538 35.09 -5.03 5.46
N GLY A 539 34.17 -4.06 5.42
CA GLY A 539 34.41 -2.68 5.81
C GLY A 539 34.33 -2.43 7.32
N ILE A 540 34.06 -1.17 7.69
CA ILE A 540 34.06 -0.71 9.10
C ILE A 540 32.95 -1.34 9.97
N GLY A 541 31.95 -1.97 9.37
CA GLY A 541 30.77 -2.47 10.08
C GLY A 541 29.89 -1.37 10.70
N ILE A 542 28.80 -1.79 11.33
CA ILE A 542 27.72 -0.93 11.83
C ILE A 542 27.37 -1.33 13.28
N SER A 543 27.29 -0.35 14.17
CA SER A 543 26.86 -0.55 15.57
C SER A 543 25.36 -0.87 15.69
N GLU A 544 24.93 -1.50 16.79
CA GLU A 544 23.50 -1.79 17.03
C GLU A 544 22.61 -0.53 16.98
N GLU A 545 23.09 0.60 17.50
CA GLU A 545 22.38 1.88 17.42
C GLU A 545 22.28 2.38 15.97
N GLY A 546 23.32 2.15 15.16
CA GLY A 546 23.33 2.47 13.73
C GLY A 546 22.34 1.61 12.93
N LYS A 547 22.23 0.30 13.24
CA LYS A 547 21.29 -0.63 12.57
C LYS A 547 19.84 -0.18 12.73
N ALA A 548 19.44 0.23 13.93
CA ALA A 548 18.07 0.68 14.21
C ALA A 548 17.67 1.94 13.43
N ARG A 549 18.67 2.75 13.05
CA ARG A 549 18.50 4.04 12.39
C ARG A 549 18.75 3.99 10.88
N LEU A 550 19.29 2.89 10.35
CA LEU A 550 19.79 2.80 8.97
C LEU A 550 18.71 2.95 7.89
N PHE A 551 17.50 2.47 8.18
CA PHE A 551 16.36 2.47 7.25
C PHE A 551 15.35 3.59 7.54
N GLN A 552 15.70 4.56 8.38
CA GLN A 552 14.87 5.73 8.65
C GLN A 552 15.20 6.85 7.65
N SER A 553 14.18 7.53 7.11
CA SER A 553 14.37 8.64 6.18
C SER A 553 15.22 9.74 6.80
N PHE A 554 16.19 10.27 6.04
CA PHE A 554 17.10 11.35 6.46
C PHE A 554 17.96 11.02 7.70
N SER A 555 18.04 9.75 8.08
CA SER A 555 18.87 9.29 9.18
C SER A 555 20.29 9.03 8.69
N GLN A 556 21.25 9.71 9.30
CA GLN A 556 22.68 9.49 9.09
C GLN A 556 23.30 9.07 10.42
N VAL A 557 24.10 8.01 10.40
CA VAL A 557 24.58 7.32 11.61
C VAL A 557 25.62 8.14 12.38
N ASP A 558 26.31 9.12 11.76
CA ASP A 558 27.25 10.01 12.47
C ASP A 558 27.45 11.39 11.78
N ALA A 559 27.54 12.46 12.58
CA ALA A 559 27.86 13.82 12.11
C ALA A 559 29.37 14.07 11.89
N SER A 560 30.23 13.11 12.27
CA SER A 560 31.70 13.18 12.14
C SER A 560 32.20 12.56 10.82
N THR A 561 31.50 11.55 10.27
CA THR A 561 31.81 10.89 8.99
C THR A 561 31.28 11.66 7.76
N THR A 562 30.40 12.64 7.97
CA THR A 562 29.84 13.54 6.93
C THR A 562 30.89 14.38 6.21
N ARG A 563 32.06 14.66 6.82
CA ARG A 563 33.13 15.41 6.15
C ARG A 563 34.00 14.57 5.21
N ARG A 564 33.97 13.24 5.33
CA ARG A 564 34.78 12.34 4.48
C ARG A 564 33.98 11.60 3.41
N TYR A 565 32.68 11.31 3.63
CA TYR A 565 31.99 10.33 2.79
C TYR A 565 30.62 10.74 2.20
N GLY A 566 29.96 11.83 2.62
CA GLY A 566 28.77 12.46 1.95
C GLY A 566 27.53 11.58 1.62
N GLY A 567 26.31 12.13 1.57
CA GLY A 567 25.12 11.38 1.09
C GLY A 567 23.79 11.94 1.58
N THR A 568 22.68 11.59 0.93
CA THR A 568 21.32 12.09 1.26
C THR A 568 20.65 11.36 2.42
N GLY A 569 21.10 10.15 2.74
CA GLY A 569 20.42 9.27 3.70
C GLY A 569 19.10 8.69 3.19
N LEU A 570 18.75 8.87 1.91
CA LEU A 570 17.52 8.38 1.31
C LEU A 570 17.68 7.02 0.60
N GLY A 571 18.87 6.74 0.03
CA GLY A 571 19.09 5.57 -0.82
C GLY A 571 18.68 4.24 -0.20
N LEU A 572 19.06 3.98 1.06
CA LEU A 572 18.67 2.74 1.78
C LEU A 572 17.17 2.66 2.08
N THR A 573 16.54 3.80 2.36
CA THR A 573 15.09 3.85 2.59
C THR A 573 14.32 3.59 1.30
N ILE A 574 14.76 4.17 0.18
CA ILE A 574 14.20 3.91 -1.16
C ILE A 574 14.40 2.44 -1.52
N SER A 575 15.60 1.90 -1.31
CA SER A 575 15.92 0.50 -1.63
C SER A 575 15.04 -0.48 -0.85
N LYS A 576 14.80 -0.20 0.44
CA LYS A 576 13.89 -0.99 1.27
C LYS A 576 12.45 -0.93 0.75
N ARG A 577 11.94 0.25 0.40
CA ARG A 577 10.59 0.40 -0.14
C ARG A 577 10.42 -0.27 -1.49
N LEU A 578 11.42 -0.20 -2.37
CA LEU A 578 11.40 -0.89 -3.66
C LEU A 578 11.36 -2.42 -3.46
N ALA A 579 12.14 -2.97 -2.53
CA ALA A 579 12.09 -4.39 -2.18
C ALA A 579 10.71 -4.80 -1.64
N GLU A 580 10.09 -3.97 -0.78
CA GLU A 580 8.73 -4.19 -0.26
C GLU A 580 7.67 -4.15 -1.39
N LEU A 581 7.79 -3.22 -2.35
CA LEU A 581 6.92 -3.16 -3.53
C LEU A 581 7.10 -4.38 -4.46
N MET A 582 8.31 -4.93 -4.52
CA MET A 582 8.62 -6.19 -5.22
C MET A 582 8.22 -7.45 -4.41
N GLY A 583 7.45 -7.29 -3.33
CA GLY A 583 6.90 -8.40 -2.54
C GLY A 583 7.87 -9.05 -1.56
N GLY A 584 9.03 -8.43 -1.28
CA GLY A 584 10.02 -8.94 -0.33
C GLY A 584 10.30 -7.98 0.83
N THR A 585 11.52 -8.05 1.37
CA THR A 585 11.96 -7.27 2.53
C THR A 585 13.47 -6.97 2.47
N MET A 586 13.98 -6.09 3.33
CA MET A 586 15.40 -5.71 3.40
C MET A 586 15.88 -5.57 4.84
N TRP A 587 17.05 -6.13 5.16
CA TRP A 587 17.68 -6.07 6.48
C TRP A 587 19.21 -6.10 6.38
N VAL A 588 19.90 -5.94 7.53
CA VAL A 588 21.36 -5.92 7.60
C VAL A 588 21.85 -6.71 8.80
N GLU A 589 22.94 -7.46 8.61
CA GLU A 589 23.73 -8.10 9.66
C GLU A 589 25.14 -7.49 9.63
N SER A 590 25.66 -7.04 10.76
CA SER A 590 26.95 -6.35 10.78
C SER A 590 27.57 -6.36 12.17
N GLU A 591 28.90 -6.38 12.24
CA GLU A 591 29.66 -6.20 13.47
C GLU A 591 30.72 -5.11 13.26
N PRO A 592 30.87 -4.15 14.19
CA PRO A 592 31.88 -3.10 14.08
C PRO A 592 33.30 -3.68 13.93
N GLY A 593 34.00 -3.26 12.88
CA GLY A 593 35.37 -3.67 12.55
C GLY A 593 35.50 -5.00 11.79
N VAL A 594 34.40 -5.72 11.55
CA VAL A 594 34.39 -6.99 10.80
C VAL A 594 33.80 -6.81 9.39
N GLY A 595 32.78 -5.96 9.26
CA GLY A 595 32.09 -5.69 8.00
C GLY A 595 30.57 -5.72 8.12
N SER A 596 29.88 -5.68 6.99
CA SER A 596 28.41 -5.72 6.93
C SER A 596 27.93 -6.67 5.84
N THR A 597 26.75 -7.26 6.03
CA THR A 597 26.03 -7.99 5.01
C THR A 597 24.62 -7.44 4.90
N PHE A 598 24.31 -6.84 3.75
CA PHE A 598 23.00 -6.32 3.42
C PHE A 598 22.22 -7.38 2.67
N TYR A 599 21.02 -7.69 3.16
CA TYR A 599 20.13 -8.65 2.54
C TYR A 599 18.87 -7.98 2.02
N PHE A 600 18.39 -8.42 0.88
CA PHE A 600 17.03 -8.14 0.45
C PHE A 600 16.42 -9.30 -0.32
N THR A 601 15.10 -9.42 -0.24
CA THR A 601 14.33 -10.40 -1.00
C THR A 601 13.39 -9.74 -1.99
N ILE A 602 13.07 -10.46 -3.06
CA ILE A 602 12.03 -10.10 -4.03
C ILE A 602 11.25 -11.36 -4.43
N LEU A 603 9.97 -11.19 -4.78
CA LEU A 603 9.14 -12.26 -5.35
C LEU A 603 9.07 -12.08 -6.86
N VAL A 604 9.44 -13.12 -7.60
CA VAL A 604 9.53 -13.06 -9.07
C VAL A 604 8.98 -14.32 -9.71
N GLN A 605 8.50 -14.17 -10.93
CA GLN A 605 8.08 -15.28 -11.78
C GLN A 605 9.18 -15.61 -12.78
N GLU A 606 9.37 -16.89 -13.07
CA GLU A 606 10.30 -17.35 -14.10
C GLU A 606 9.85 -16.88 -15.50
N ALA A 607 10.79 -16.36 -16.28
CA ALA A 607 10.59 -15.93 -17.66
C ALA A 607 11.31 -16.85 -18.67
N PRO A 608 10.86 -16.91 -19.94
CA PRO A 608 11.53 -17.70 -20.97
C PRO A 608 12.96 -17.19 -21.22
N THR A 609 13.94 -18.09 -21.15
CA THR A 609 15.36 -17.72 -21.28
C THR A 609 15.80 -17.66 -22.76
N PRO A 610 16.55 -16.64 -23.18
CA PRO A 610 17.30 -16.73 -24.43
C PRO A 610 18.44 -17.75 -24.30
N SER A 611 18.51 -18.72 -25.22
CA SER A 611 19.53 -19.78 -25.19
C SER A 611 20.95 -19.20 -25.35
N ARG A 612 21.80 -19.32 -24.33
CA ARG A 612 23.22 -18.94 -24.39
C ARG A 612 24.12 -20.17 -24.24
N PRO A 613 25.00 -20.48 -25.22
CA PRO A 613 25.81 -21.69 -25.22
C PRO A 613 26.69 -21.87 -23.98
N TYR A 614 27.26 -20.80 -23.42
CA TYR A 614 28.19 -20.88 -22.27
C TYR A 614 27.51 -21.17 -20.92
N LEU A 615 26.17 -21.11 -20.87
CA LEU A 615 25.36 -21.50 -19.71
C LEU A 615 24.90 -22.97 -19.77
N ASP A 616 25.13 -23.65 -20.89
CA ASP A 616 24.84 -25.07 -21.04
C ASP A 616 25.95 -25.89 -20.34
N SER A 617 25.57 -26.80 -19.45
CA SER A 617 26.50 -27.70 -18.75
C SER A 617 27.11 -28.75 -19.67
N SER A 618 26.51 -28.97 -20.84
CA SER A 618 27.04 -29.87 -21.86
C SER A 618 28.08 -29.17 -22.75
N GLN A 619 29.29 -28.96 -22.21
CA GLN A 619 30.43 -28.42 -22.97
C GLN A 619 31.38 -29.52 -23.43
N PRO A 620 31.14 -30.17 -24.59
CA PRO A 620 31.92 -31.32 -25.02
C PRO A 620 33.42 -31.02 -25.20
N TYR A 621 33.79 -29.76 -25.44
CA TYR A 621 35.18 -29.35 -25.64
C TYR A 621 35.96 -29.10 -24.34
N LEU A 622 35.27 -28.86 -23.21
CA LEU A 622 35.89 -28.53 -21.91
C LEU A 622 35.85 -29.71 -20.93
N THR A 623 34.95 -30.67 -21.11
CA THR A 623 34.81 -31.82 -20.21
C THR A 623 36.11 -32.62 -20.07
N GLY A 624 36.52 -32.90 -18.84
CA GLY A 624 37.70 -33.72 -18.49
C GLY A 624 39.05 -32.99 -18.56
N LYS A 625 39.08 -31.71 -18.95
CA LYS A 625 40.30 -30.90 -19.00
C LYS A 625 40.75 -30.48 -17.60
N ARG A 626 42.05 -30.55 -17.32
CA ARG A 626 42.63 -30.15 -16.03
C ARG A 626 43.07 -28.69 -16.06
N VAL A 627 42.51 -27.87 -15.18
CA VAL A 627 42.83 -26.44 -15.08
C VAL A 627 43.54 -26.14 -13.78
N LEU A 628 44.70 -25.51 -13.86
CA LEU A 628 45.43 -24.97 -12.72
C LEU A 628 44.93 -23.56 -12.43
N ILE A 629 44.47 -23.29 -11.21
CA ILE A 629 43.97 -21.99 -10.78
C ILE A 629 44.86 -21.50 -9.65
N VAL A 630 45.50 -20.34 -9.83
CA VAL A 630 46.41 -19.76 -8.83
C VAL A 630 46.00 -18.33 -8.55
N ASP A 631 45.47 -18.08 -7.36
CA ASP A 631 44.97 -16.77 -6.89
C ASP A 631 45.10 -16.77 -5.36
N ASP A 632 45.56 -15.68 -4.75
CA ASP A 632 45.76 -15.59 -3.31
C ASP A 632 44.43 -15.43 -2.54
N ASN A 633 43.39 -14.89 -3.20
CA ASN A 633 42.06 -14.73 -2.67
C ASN A 633 41.25 -16.05 -2.72
N ALA A 634 40.83 -16.53 -1.55
CA ALA A 634 40.07 -17.77 -1.39
C ALA A 634 38.70 -17.75 -2.07
N THR A 635 38.04 -16.59 -2.14
CA THR A 635 36.75 -16.38 -2.80
C THR A 635 36.89 -16.55 -4.31
N ASN A 636 37.90 -15.91 -4.92
CA ASN A 636 38.19 -16.03 -6.35
C ASN A 636 38.51 -17.48 -6.74
N ARG A 637 39.35 -18.15 -5.96
CA ARG A 637 39.65 -19.58 -6.16
C ARG A 637 38.40 -20.45 -6.14
N SER A 638 37.48 -20.18 -5.21
CA SER A 638 36.23 -20.93 -5.07
C SER A 638 35.30 -20.69 -6.26
N ILE A 639 35.14 -19.43 -6.69
CA ILE A 639 34.33 -19.05 -7.85
C ILE A 639 34.84 -19.70 -9.13
N LEU A 640 36.14 -19.60 -9.40
CA LEU A 640 36.78 -20.21 -10.57
C LEU A 640 36.65 -21.74 -10.55
N SER A 641 36.78 -22.36 -9.38
CA SER A 641 36.64 -23.81 -9.23
C SER A 641 35.20 -24.26 -9.52
N LEU A 642 34.20 -23.58 -8.96
CA LEU A 642 32.79 -23.88 -9.23
C LEU A 642 32.43 -23.67 -10.70
N GLN A 643 32.88 -22.57 -11.30
CA GLN A 643 32.60 -22.25 -12.70
C GLN A 643 33.21 -23.29 -13.64
N THR A 644 34.48 -23.66 -13.44
CA THR A 644 35.16 -24.66 -14.28
C THR A 644 34.60 -26.07 -14.06
N GLN A 645 34.21 -26.43 -12.84
CA GLN A 645 33.49 -27.68 -12.55
C GLN A 645 32.14 -27.75 -13.26
N SER A 646 31.39 -26.64 -13.33
CA SER A 646 30.10 -26.59 -14.04
C SER A 646 30.21 -26.92 -15.54
N TRP A 647 31.37 -26.69 -16.15
CA TRP A 647 31.70 -27.08 -17.53
C TRP A 647 32.34 -28.48 -17.65
N GLY A 648 32.43 -29.22 -16.54
CA GLY A 648 33.01 -30.56 -16.47
C GLY A 648 34.55 -30.60 -16.48
N MET A 649 35.23 -29.47 -16.23
CA MET A 649 36.68 -29.43 -16.05
C MET A 649 37.07 -29.92 -14.65
N LEU A 650 38.35 -30.25 -14.47
CA LEU A 650 38.95 -30.68 -13.21
C LEU A 650 39.86 -29.56 -12.67
N PRO A 651 39.36 -28.70 -11.76
CA PRO A 651 40.17 -27.61 -11.21
C PRO A 651 41.15 -28.07 -10.13
N TYR A 652 42.33 -27.45 -10.15
CA TYR A 652 43.36 -27.55 -9.13
C TYR A 652 43.65 -26.13 -8.62
N ALA A 653 43.08 -25.78 -7.48
CA ALA A 653 43.22 -24.46 -6.88
C ALA A 653 44.42 -24.42 -5.92
N CYS A 654 45.33 -23.47 -6.14
CA CYS A 654 46.53 -23.22 -5.33
C CYS A 654 46.48 -21.80 -4.76
N ALA A 655 46.85 -21.63 -3.50
CA ALA A 655 46.83 -20.33 -2.83
C ALA A 655 48.10 -19.48 -3.09
N SER A 656 49.13 -20.09 -3.67
CA SER A 656 50.39 -19.42 -4.01
C SER A 656 51.06 -20.06 -5.23
N GLY A 657 51.97 -19.32 -5.87
CA GLY A 657 52.78 -19.86 -6.97
C GLY A 657 53.67 -21.04 -6.58
N GLN A 658 54.14 -21.10 -5.33
CA GLN A 658 54.93 -22.24 -4.83
C GLN A 658 54.12 -23.53 -4.76
N GLU A 659 52.87 -23.46 -4.30
CA GLU A 659 51.97 -24.63 -4.30
C GLU A 659 51.69 -25.12 -5.72
N ALA A 660 51.53 -24.20 -6.67
CA ALA A 660 51.32 -24.51 -8.07
C ALA A 660 52.53 -25.25 -8.68
N LEU A 661 53.75 -24.78 -8.40
CA LEU A 661 54.98 -25.43 -8.86
C LEU A 661 55.16 -26.81 -8.23
N ALA A 662 54.86 -26.97 -6.94
CA ALA A 662 54.93 -28.27 -6.27
C ALA A 662 54.00 -29.32 -6.92
N GLN A 663 52.82 -28.92 -7.41
CA GLN A 663 51.92 -29.82 -8.14
C GLN A 663 52.49 -30.26 -9.49
N VAL A 664 53.13 -29.34 -10.22
CA VAL A 664 53.80 -29.65 -11.49
C VAL A 664 54.99 -30.57 -11.27
N GLU A 665 55.82 -30.30 -10.25
CA GLU A 665 56.97 -31.13 -9.87
C GLU A 665 56.55 -32.53 -9.37
N ALA A 666 55.38 -32.63 -8.73
CA ALA A 666 54.77 -33.91 -8.36
C ALA A 666 54.26 -34.73 -9.56
N GLY A 667 54.37 -34.21 -10.79
CA GLY A 667 54.04 -34.90 -12.03
C GLY A 667 52.58 -34.70 -12.50
N VAL A 668 51.84 -33.75 -11.91
CA VAL A 668 50.51 -33.41 -12.39
C VAL A 668 50.63 -32.57 -13.66
N SER A 669 49.98 -33.02 -14.74
CA SER A 669 49.89 -32.27 -16.00
C SER A 669 48.61 -31.44 -16.05
N PHE A 670 48.69 -30.25 -16.66
CA PHE A 670 47.57 -29.34 -16.81
C PHE A 670 47.33 -29.03 -18.30
N ASP A 671 46.08 -28.78 -18.66
CA ASP A 671 45.68 -28.41 -20.03
C ASP A 671 45.65 -26.87 -20.21
N VAL A 672 45.47 -26.10 -19.13
CA VAL A 672 45.50 -24.63 -19.09
C VAL A 672 45.76 -24.16 -17.65
N ALA A 673 46.40 -23.00 -17.48
CA ALA A 673 46.54 -22.35 -16.18
C ALA A 673 45.93 -20.94 -16.18
N ILE A 674 45.23 -20.60 -15.10
CA ILE A 674 44.66 -19.28 -14.80
C ILE A 674 45.45 -18.72 -13.63
N LEU A 675 46.17 -17.62 -13.85
CA LEU A 675 47.11 -17.03 -12.91
C LEU A 675 46.65 -15.62 -12.53
N ASP A 676 46.60 -15.31 -11.24
CA ASP A 676 46.42 -13.95 -10.77
C ASP A 676 47.70 -13.13 -10.88
N MET A 677 47.60 -11.90 -11.38
CA MET A 677 48.75 -11.00 -11.49
C MET A 677 49.24 -10.57 -10.11
N GLN A 678 48.34 -10.24 -9.19
CA GLN A 678 48.70 -9.64 -7.90
C GLN A 678 48.69 -10.68 -6.79
N MET A 679 49.82 -11.38 -6.61
CA MET A 679 49.99 -12.34 -5.51
C MET A 679 51.19 -11.97 -4.63
N PRO A 680 51.11 -12.22 -3.30
CA PRO A 680 52.25 -12.03 -2.40
C PRO A 680 53.44 -12.91 -2.77
N ASP A 681 54.65 -12.39 -2.55
CA ASP A 681 55.96 -13.03 -2.77
C ASP A 681 56.33 -13.39 -4.23
N MET A 682 55.41 -14.00 -4.99
CA MET A 682 55.59 -14.40 -6.38
C MET A 682 54.36 -13.98 -7.18
N ASP A 683 54.52 -12.95 -8.01
CA ASP A 683 53.45 -12.45 -8.87
C ASP A 683 53.13 -13.42 -10.04
N GLY A 684 52.00 -13.19 -10.72
CA GLY A 684 51.55 -14.07 -11.79
C GLY A 684 52.50 -14.16 -12.99
N LEU A 685 53.31 -13.11 -13.21
CA LEU A 685 54.27 -13.05 -14.31
C LEU A 685 55.54 -13.87 -13.99
N MET A 686 56.06 -13.74 -12.76
CA MET A 686 57.15 -14.57 -12.22
C MET A 686 56.76 -16.05 -12.20
N LEU A 687 55.52 -16.37 -11.82
CA LEU A 687 55.01 -17.74 -11.86
C LEU A 687 54.92 -18.29 -13.29
N ALA A 688 54.46 -17.46 -14.24
CA ALA A 688 54.41 -17.83 -15.65
C ALA A 688 55.80 -18.17 -16.21
N GLU A 689 56.82 -17.36 -15.89
CA GLU A 689 58.23 -17.61 -16.25
C GLU A 689 58.73 -18.95 -15.71
N GLN A 690 58.46 -19.24 -14.43
CA GLN A 690 58.88 -20.48 -13.81
C GLN A 690 58.16 -21.70 -14.38
N LEU A 691 56.85 -21.61 -14.62
CA LEU A 691 56.09 -22.67 -15.29
C LEU A 691 56.61 -22.95 -16.70
N HIS A 692 56.94 -21.93 -17.48
CA HIS A 692 57.49 -22.12 -18.83
C HIS A 692 58.95 -22.58 -18.85
N SER A 693 59.70 -22.40 -17.75
CA SER A 693 61.06 -22.93 -17.61
C SER A 693 61.12 -24.46 -17.44
N LEU A 694 60.02 -25.08 -17.01
CA LEU A 694 59.90 -26.53 -16.83
C LEU A 694 59.51 -27.23 -18.15
N GLN A 695 60.23 -28.29 -18.52
CA GLN A 695 59.98 -29.06 -19.76
C GLN A 695 58.55 -29.61 -19.87
N SER A 696 57.90 -29.93 -18.74
CA SER A 696 56.53 -30.46 -18.69
C SER A 696 55.44 -29.42 -18.97
N THR A 697 55.74 -28.13 -18.82
CA THR A 697 54.76 -27.02 -18.91
C THR A 697 55.17 -25.90 -19.86
N GLN A 698 56.24 -26.10 -20.64
CA GLN A 698 56.76 -25.14 -21.63
C GLN A 698 55.71 -24.68 -22.67
N HIS A 699 54.72 -25.51 -22.98
CA HIS A 699 53.64 -25.19 -23.93
C HIS A 699 52.27 -25.02 -23.26
N LEU A 700 52.23 -24.91 -21.93
CA LEU A 700 50.98 -24.73 -21.20
C LEU A 700 50.36 -23.36 -21.55
N PRO A 701 49.12 -23.31 -22.06
CA PRO A 701 48.41 -22.05 -22.27
C PRO A 701 48.16 -21.36 -20.93
N LEU A 702 48.52 -20.08 -20.83
CA LEU A 702 48.36 -19.27 -19.62
C LEU A 702 47.32 -18.18 -19.84
N ILE A 703 46.37 -18.04 -18.93
CA ILE A 703 45.41 -16.94 -18.85
C ILE A 703 45.76 -16.11 -17.62
N MET A 704 45.92 -14.79 -17.79
CA MET A 704 46.21 -13.89 -16.68
C MET A 704 44.94 -13.17 -16.20
N LEU A 705 44.73 -13.13 -14.89
CA LEU A 705 43.72 -12.29 -14.23
C LEU A 705 44.38 -11.01 -13.73
N THR A 706 43.81 -9.85 -14.06
CA THR A 706 44.32 -8.55 -13.62
C THR A 706 43.20 -7.67 -13.07
N SER A 707 43.51 -6.93 -12.00
CA SER A 707 42.64 -5.89 -11.43
C SER A 707 42.81 -4.54 -12.14
N LEU A 708 43.95 -4.34 -12.83
CA LEU A 708 44.32 -3.13 -13.56
C LEU A 708 44.13 -3.36 -15.07
N GLY A 709 43.57 -2.36 -15.77
CA GLY A 709 43.37 -2.42 -17.22
C GLY A 709 44.68 -2.66 -18.01
N ARG A 710 44.53 -3.01 -19.30
CA ARG A 710 45.55 -3.56 -20.21
C ARG A 710 46.86 -2.75 -20.40
N TYR A 711 47.03 -1.60 -19.75
CA TYR A 711 47.96 -0.55 -20.18
C TYR A 711 49.36 -0.56 -19.52
N ASP A 712 49.69 -1.45 -18.57
CA ASP A 712 50.99 -1.37 -17.85
C ASP A 712 51.75 -2.71 -17.66
N VAL A 713 51.33 -3.82 -18.28
CA VAL A 713 52.01 -5.12 -18.06
C VAL A 713 53.05 -5.38 -19.14
N ASP A 714 54.32 -5.14 -18.81
CA ASP A 714 55.48 -5.36 -19.68
C ASP A 714 55.81 -6.87 -19.75
N THR A 715 55.10 -7.61 -20.61
CA THR A 715 55.24 -9.06 -20.77
C THR A 715 56.55 -9.40 -21.48
N HIS A 716 57.63 -9.53 -20.73
CA HIS A 716 58.94 -9.92 -21.26
C HIS A 716 58.90 -11.36 -21.82
N ASN A 717 58.69 -11.51 -23.14
CA ASN A 717 58.82 -12.75 -23.92
C ASN A 717 57.87 -13.93 -23.62
N ILE A 718 56.86 -13.79 -22.74
CA ILE A 718 55.85 -14.85 -22.50
C ILE A 718 54.55 -14.54 -23.25
N GLN A 719 54.07 -15.53 -23.99
CA GLN A 719 52.81 -15.45 -24.72
C GLN A 719 51.65 -15.96 -23.85
N PHE A 720 50.82 -15.04 -23.36
CA PHE A 720 49.55 -15.37 -22.70
C PHE A 720 48.43 -15.59 -23.74
N ALA A 721 47.55 -16.56 -23.47
CA ALA A 721 46.39 -16.85 -24.30
C ALA A 721 45.32 -15.75 -24.21
N ALA A 722 45.11 -15.20 -23.01
CA ALA A 722 44.16 -14.12 -22.76
C ALA A 722 44.52 -13.36 -21.47
N PHE A 723 44.11 -12.10 -21.40
CA PHE A 723 44.09 -11.28 -20.19
C PHE A 723 42.63 -11.01 -19.84
N LEU A 724 42.20 -11.37 -18.62
CA LEU A 724 40.84 -11.19 -18.14
C LEU A 724 40.85 -10.25 -16.93
N HIS A 725 39.82 -9.41 -16.82
CA HIS A 725 39.70 -8.46 -15.72
C HIS A 725 38.83 -9.04 -14.60
N LYS A 726 39.13 -8.64 -13.36
CA LYS A 726 38.27 -8.87 -12.20
C LYS A 726 37.19 -7.75 -12.14
N PRO A 727 35.90 -8.03 -11.83
CA PRO A 727 35.30 -9.33 -11.56
C PRO A 727 35.14 -10.18 -12.84
N LEU A 728 35.51 -11.46 -12.74
CA LEU A 728 35.54 -12.35 -13.90
C LEU A 728 34.14 -12.75 -14.35
N LYS A 729 33.77 -12.40 -15.60
CA LYS A 729 32.49 -12.82 -16.20
C LYS A 729 32.62 -14.23 -16.80
N PRO A 730 31.69 -15.18 -16.53
CA PRO A 730 31.74 -16.54 -17.08
C PRO A 730 31.84 -16.60 -18.60
N SER A 731 31.18 -15.67 -19.30
CA SER A 731 31.23 -15.56 -20.76
C SER A 731 32.63 -15.23 -21.27
N GLN A 732 33.35 -14.33 -20.59
CA GLN A 732 34.73 -13.96 -20.95
C GLN A 732 35.69 -15.12 -20.72
N LEU A 733 35.56 -15.81 -19.58
CA LEU A 733 36.36 -17.00 -19.28
C LEU A 733 36.08 -18.13 -20.29
N TYR A 734 34.80 -18.39 -20.60
CA TYR A 734 34.42 -19.38 -21.59
C TYR A 734 34.99 -19.04 -22.98
N ASN A 735 34.88 -17.80 -23.41
CA ASN A 735 35.41 -17.33 -24.69
C ASN A 735 36.94 -17.34 -24.75
N ALA A 736 37.64 -17.26 -23.62
CA ALA A 736 39.09 -17.43 -23.54
C ALA A 736 39.51 -18.90 -23.58
N LEU A 737 38.72 -19.80 -22.97
CA LEU A 737 39.00 -21.24 -22.92
C LEU A 737 38.63 -21.97 -24.21
N LEU A 738 37.51 -21.62 -24.84
CA LEU A 738 37.00 -22.31 -26.03
C LEU A 738 38.01 -22.33 -27.21
N PRO A 739 38.69 -21.23 -27.59
CA PRO A 739 39.67 -21.27 -28.68
C PRO A 739 40.90 -22.15 -28.39
N LEU A 740 41.20 -22.46 -27.12
CA LEU A 740 42.31 -23.34 -26.74
C LEU A 740 42.03 -24.80 -27.06
N PHE A 741 40.75 -25.20 -27.09
CA PHE A 741 40.34 -26.60 -27.21
C PHE A 741 39.46 -26.89 -28.45
N ALA A 742 38.77 -25.89 -29.00
CA ALA A 742 37.97 -26.01 -30.22
C ALA A 742 38.78 -25.59 -31.46
N GLY A 743 38.89 -26.48 -32.46
CA GLY A 743 39.65 -26.19 -33.69
C GLY A 743 39.19 -24.92 -34.44
N GLN A 744 40.12 -24.27 -35.15
CA GLN A 744 39.99 -22.94 -35.80
C GLN A 744 38.72 -22.71 -36.65
N LYS A 745 38.03 -23.76 -37.13
CA LYS A 745 36.80 -23.63 -37.94
C LYS A 745 35.52 -23.36 -37.13
N HIS A 746 35.48 -23.65 -35.83
CA HIS A 746 34.31 -23.40 -34.97
C HIS A 746 34.40 -22.05 -34.24
N VAL A 747 35.63 -21.64 -33.92
CA VAL A 747 36.00 -20.39 -33.23
C VAL A 747 35.50 -19.13 -33.96
N ARG A 748 35.54 -19.14 -35.30
CA ARG A 748 35.16 -17.98 -36.13
C ARG A 748 33.64 -17.73 -36.22
N SER A 749 32.80 -18.70 -35.84
CA SER A 749 31.33 -18.49 -35.78
C SER A 749 30.82 -18.14 -34.39
N ILE A 750 31.67 -18.19 -33.35
CA ILE A 750 31.30 -18.03 -31.94
C ILE A 750 31.95 -16.77 -31.30
N LEU A 751 33.13 -16.35 -31.76
CA LEU A 751 33.96 -15.33 -31.08
C LEU A 751 33.92 -13.89 -31.64
N SER A 752 32.97 -13.52 -32.51
CA SER A 752 32.85 -12.13 -32.99
C SER A 752 31.77 -11.27 -32.28
N PRO A 753 31.88 -10.95 -30.97
CA PRO A 753 31.19 -9.80 -30.39
C PRO A 753 31.97 -8.48 -30.54
N ALA A 754 33.30 -8.52 -30.65
CA ALA A 754 34.12 -7.31 -30.79
C ALA A 754 33.90 -6.61 -32.14
N GLU A 755 33.71 -7.39 -33.22
CA GLU A 755 33.25 -6.90 -34.53
C GLU A 755 31.75 -6.52 -34.52
N ALA A 756 30.99 -6.85 -33.46
CA ALA A 756 29.59 -6.47 -33.33
C ALA A 756 29.42 -5.08 -32.69
N ARG A 757 30.39 -4.59 -31.92
CA ARG A 757 30.39 -3.21 -31.40
C ARG A 757 30.69 -2.17 -32.49
N GLU A 758 31.50 -2.52 -33.48
CA GLU A 758 31.60 -1.74 -34.73
C GLU A 758 30.36 -1.87 -35.62
N LYS A 759 29.49 -2.87 -35.38
CA LYS A 759 28.18 -3.02 -36.04
C LYS A 759 27.00 -2.39 -35.28
N GLU A 760 27.20 -1.78 -34.11
CA GLU A 760 26.12 -1.02 -33.44
C GLU A 760 25.73 0.24 -34.23
N PHE A 761 26.70 0.83 -34.94
CA PHE A 761 26.45 1.85 -35.94
C PHE A 761 26.63 1.24 -37.32
N ASP A 762 25.55 0.76 -37.89
CA ASP A 762 25.52 0.35 -39.29
C ASP A 762 25.60 1.61 -40.18
N ALA A 763 26.82 2.06 -40.46
CA ALA A 763 27.09 3.26 -41.23
C ALA A 763 26.51 3.19 -42.66
N GLU A 764 26.23 1.98 -43.17
CA GLU A 764 25.61 1.74 -44.47
C GLU A 764 24.08 1.63 -44.40
N LEU A 765 23.44 1.81 -43.23
CA LEU A 765 21.99 1.70 -43.08
C LEU A 765 21.27 2.73 -43.97
N GLY A 766 21.72 3.99 -43.97
CA GLY A 766 21.18 5.04 -44.85
C GLY A 766 21.38 4.78 -46.34
N LEU A 767 22.40 4.01 -46.73
CA LEU A 767 22.61 3.57 -48.12
C LEU A 767 21.67 2.42 -48.50
N ARG A 768 21.44 1.47 -47.59
CA ARG A 768 20.55 0.32 -47.83
C ARG A 768 19.07 0.70 -47.77
N LEU A 769 18.70 1.65 -46.92
CA LEU A 769 17.34 2.11 -46.67
C LEU A 769 17.30 3.66 -46.70
N PRO A 770 17.35 4.30 -47.87
CA PRO A 770 17.32 5.77 -47.93
C PRO A 770 15.98 6.30 -47.43
N LEU A 771 16.01 7.13 -46.38
CA LEU A 771 14.86 7.76 -45.75
C LEU A 771 15.09 9.27 -45.61
N ARG A 772 14.07 10.08 -45.91
CA ARG A 772 14.05 11.51 -45.56
C ARG A 772 13.47 11.67 -44.17
N ILE A 773 14.29 12.14 -43.24
CA ILE A 773 13.96 12.20 -41.81
C ILE A 773 13.76 13.66 -41.39
N LEU A 774 12.68 13.91 -40.66
CA LEU A 774 12.45 15.15 -39.91
C LEU A 774 12.56 14.86 -38.41
N LEU A 775 13.31 15.66 -37.68
CA LEU A 775 13.47 15.59 -36.24
C LEU A 775 12.81 16.80 -35.58
N ALA A 776 11.74 16.58 -34.82
CA ALA A 776 11.05 17.60 -34.05
C ALA A 776 11.43 17.49 -32.57
N GLU A 777 12.20 18.46 -32.06
CA GLU A 777 12.73 18.51 -30.71
C GLU A 777 12.91 19.98 -30.31
N ASP A 778 12.47 20.39 -29.13
CA ASP A 778 12.56 21.80 -28.69
C ASP A 778 13.94 22.18 -28.13
N ASN A 779 14.70 21.19 -27.65
CA ASN A 779 16.01 21.38 -27.06
C ASN A 779 17.14 21.24 -28.09
N THR A 780 17.84 22.34 -28.37
CA THR A 780 18.98 22.40 -29.30
C THR A 780 20.13 21.43 -29.01
N VAL A 781 20.34 21.01 -27.75
CA VAL A 781 21.36 20.00 -27.39
C VAL A 781 20.91 18.61 -27.83
N ASN A 782 19.65 18.25 -27.57
CA ASN A 782 19.06 16.98 -27.98
C ASN A 782 18.96 16.88 -29.51
N GLN A 783 18.62 17.99 -30.19
CA GLN A 783 18.67 18.09 -31.64
C GLN A 783 20.05 17.70 -32.18
N ARG A 784 21.12 18.31 -31.66
CA ARG A 784 22.50 18.03 -32.09
C ARG A 784 22.91 16.58 -31.82
N LEU A 785 22.53 16.01 -30.68
CA LEU A 785 22.81 14.62 -30.35
C LEU A 785 22.11 13.65 -31.31
N ALA A 786 20.81 13.82 -31.52
CA ALA A 786 20.02 12.98 -32.41
C ALA A 786 20.50 13.07 -33.87
N VAL A 787 20.80 14.28 -34.36
CA VAL A 787 21.39 14.49 -35.70
C VAL A 787 22.74 13.79 -35.82
N ARG A 788 23.62 13.84 -34.81
CA ARG A 788 24.90 13.11 -34.82
C ARG A 788 24.71 11.60 -34.85
N LEU A 789 23.76 11.06 -34.10
CA LEU A 789 23.47 9.62 -34.09
C LEU A 789 22.96 9.15 -35.45
N LEU A 790 22.07 9.93 -36.09
CA LEU A 790 21.56 9.67 -37.43
C LEU A 790 22.66 9.76 -38.50
N ALA A 791 23.55 10.76 -38.40
CA ALA A 791 24.69 10.93 -39.30
C ALA A 791 25.65 9.72 -39.26
N ARG A 792 25.92 9.17 -38.07
CA ARG A 792 26.74 7.96 -37.91
C ARG A 792 26.10 6.70 -38.51
N MET A 793 24.80 6.71 -38.82
CA MET A 793 24.08 5.63 -39.51
C MET A 793 23.85 5.95 -41.01
N GLY A 794 24.48 7.00 -41.53
CA GLY A 794 24.40 7.40 -42.94
C GLY A 794 23.15 8.22 -43.30
N TYR A 795 22.44 8.79 -42.32
CA TYR A 795 21.26 9.62 -42.55
C TYR A 795 21.51 11.11 -42.34
N ARG A 796 20.87 11.95 -43.15
CA ARG A 796 20.69 13.38 -42.90
C ARG A 796 19.26 13.63 -42.40
N ALA A 797 19.10 14.53 -41.44
CA ALA A 797 17.80 14.87 -40.88
C ALA A 797 17.60 16.38 -40.82
N ASP A 798 16.43 16.84 -41.25
CA ASP A 798 16.00 18.22 -41.04
C ASP A 798 15.48 18.38 -39.61
N VAL A 799 15.56 19.59 -39.05
CA VAL A 799 15.20 19.85 -37.66
C VAL A 799 14.07 20.86 -37.57
N ALA A 800 13.10 20.61 -36.68
CA ALA A 800 12.01 21.48 -36.31
C ALA A 800 12.00 21.67 -34.77
N GLY A 801 11.73 22.89 -34.30
CA GLY A 801 11.73 23.24 -32.88
C GLY A 801 10.39 23.05 -32.17
N ASN A 802 9.28 22.87 -32.90
CA ASN A 802 7.94 22.68 -32.35
C ASN A 802 6.99 22.02 -33.37
N GLY A 803 5.76 21.69 -32.95
CA GLY A 803 4.75 21.05 -33.79
C GLY A 803 4.26 21.91 -34.98
N LEU A 804 4.33 23.25 -34.90
CA LEU A 804 3.96 24.12 -36.01
C LEU A 804 5.00 24.08 -37.13
N GLU A 805 6.29 24.12 -36.78
CA GLU A 805 7.39 23.98 -37.72
C GLU A 805 7.39 22.63 -38.42
N VAL A 806 6.92 21.56 -37.75
CA VAL A 806 6.69 20.26 -38.40
C VAL A 806 5.66 20.36 -39.52
N LEU A 807 4.52 21.02 -39.26
CA LEU A 807 3.48 21.20 -40.27
C LEU A 807 3.97 22.05 -41.44
N GLU A 808 4.76 23.10 -41.16
CA GLU A 808 5.41 23.90 -42.21
C GLU A 808 6.41 23.08 -43.02
N ALA A 809 7.22 22.24 -42.38
CA ALA A 809 8.19 21.39 -43.06
C ALA A 809 7.48 20.38 -43.99
N LEU A 810 6.38 19.78 -43.53
CA LEU A 810 5.54 18.87 -44.32
C LEU A 810 4.85 19.53 -45.51
N GLN A 811 4.61 20.85 -45.47
CA GLN A 811 4.10 21.60 -46.63
C GLN A 811 5.20 21.85 -47.68
N ARG A 812 6.46 21.96 -47.24
CA ARG A 812 7.60 22.26 -48.12
C ARG A 812 8.10 21.01 -48.86
N GLN A 813 8.14 19.87 -48.17
CA GLN A 813 8.57 18.60 -48.76
C GLN A 813 7.97 17.39 -48.05
N SER A 814 7.98 16.25 -48.73
CA SER A 814 7.53 14.97 -48.16
C SER A 814 8.67 14.31 -47.37
N TYR A 815 8.39 13.91 -46.14
CA TYR A 815 9.28 13.09 -45.32
C TYR A 815 8.80 11.64 -45.28
N ASP A 816 9.73 10.72 -45.06
CA ASP A 816 9.44 9.30 -44.92
C ASP A 816 9.30 8.92 -43.43
N VAL A 817 10.07 9.58 -42.55
CA VAL A 817 10.03 9.40 -41.09
C VAL A 817 10.03 10.74 -40.38
N ILE A 818 9.24 10.87 -39.32
CA ILE A 818 9.33 11.97 -38.37
C ILE A 818 9.65 11.41 -36.98
N PHE A 819 10.76 11.84 -36.38
CA PHE A 819 10.97 11.70 -34.95
C PHE A 819 10.30 12.88 -34.25
N MET A 820 9.28 12.63 -33.43
CA MET A 820 8.41 13.65 -32.87
C MET A 820 8.50 13.66 -31.35
N ASP A 821 9.07 14.71 -30.75
CA ASP A 821 8.95 14.92 -29.32
C ASP A 821 7.49 15.13 -28.90
N VAL A 822 7.07 14.45 -27.83
CA VAL A 822 5.69 14.54 -27.33
C VAL A 822 5.44 15.90 -26.70
N GLN A 823 6.43 16.44 -25.99
CA GLN A 823 6.30 17.69 -25.24
C GLN A 823 7.15 18.79 -25.90
N MET A 824 6.49 19.66 -26.66
CA MET A 824 7.13 20.83 -27.30
C MET A 824 6.28 22.08 -27.07
N PRO A 825 6.88 23.28 -27.02
CA PRO A 825 6.14 24.54 -26.90
C PRO A 825 5.29 24.84 -28.14
N GLU A 826 4.32 25.74 -27.99
CA GLU A 826 3.36 26.19 -29.03
C GLU A 826 2.36 25.12 -29.51
N MET A 827 2.85 24.01 -30.05
CA MET A 827 2.04 22.86 -30.46
C MET A 827 2.78 21.57 -30.07
N ASP A 828 2.13 20.76 -29.24
CA ASP A 828 2.69 19.51 -28.75
C ASP A 828 2.69 18.42 -29.84
N GLY A 829 3.49 17.36 -29.65
CA GLY A 829 3.65 16.30 -30.66
C GLY A 829 2.38 15.48 -30.91
N LEU A 830 1.50 15.36 -29.91
CA LEU A 830 0.22 14.65 -30.04
C LEU A 830 -0.77 15.45 -30.87
N GLU A 831 -0.86 16.76 -30.63
CA GLU A 831 -1.67 17.71 -31.40
C GLU A 831 -1.16 17.80 -32.84
N ALA A 832 0.15 17.94 -33.05
CA ALA A 832 0.75 17.93 -34.37
C ALA A 832 0.42 16.63 -35.14
N THR A 833 0.52 15.48 -34.47
CA THR A 833 0.16 14.18 -35.07
C THR A 833 -1.32 14.11 -35.47
N ARG A 834 -2.23 14.59 -34.62
CA ARG A 834 -3.67 14.65 -34.93
C ARG A 834 -3.96 15.54 -36.15
N VAL A 835 -3.26 16.67 -36.27
CA VAL A 835 -3.37 17.56 -37.43
C VAL A 835 -2.84 16.89 -38.70
N ILE A 836 -1.67 16.22 -38.63
CA ILE A 836 -1.12 15.43 -39.75
C ILE A 836 -2.12 14.35 -40.20
N HIS A 837 -2.75 13.64 -39.26
CA HIS A 837 -3.74 12.61 -39.55
C HIS A 837 -5.05 13.16 -40.11
N LYS A 838 -5.36 14.44 -39.89
CA LYS A 838 -6.53 15.11 -40.44
C LYS A 838 -6.27 15.60 -41.87
N ASP A 839 -5.09 16.16 -42.11
CA ASP A 839 -4.80 16.93 -43.33
C ASP A 839 -4.13 16.09 -44.42
N LEU A 840 -3.42 14.99 -44.06
CA LEU A 840 -2.79 14.09 -45.03
C LEU A 840 -3.55 12.78 -45.21
N ALA A 841 -3.68 12.32 -46.45
CA ALA A 841 -4.24 11.01 -46.76
C ALA A 841 -3.31 9.89 -46.26
N ALA A 842 -3.86 8.75 -45.80
CA ALA A 842 -3.09 7.67 -45.16
C ALA A 842 -1.88 7.14 -45.97
N ARG A 843 -1.90 7.28 -47.31
CA ARG A 843 -0.78 6.88 -48.19
C ARG A 843 0.35 7.90 -48.29
N GLN A 844 0.12 9.14 -47.85
CA GLN A 844 1.06 10.26 -47.89
C GLN A 844 1.60 10.61 -46.49
N ARG A 845 1.19 9.87 -45.45
CA ARG A 845 1.63 10.12 -44.08
C ARG A 845 3.04 9.56 -43.86
N PRO A 846 3.99 10.38 -43.35
CA PRO A 846 5.27 9.86 -42.88
C PRO A 846 5.04 8.90 -41.71
N HIS A 847 6.00 8.01 -41.46
CA HIS A 847 6.00 7.16 -40.28
C HIS A 847 6.42 8.01 -39.06
N ILE A 848 5.52 8.20 -38.10
CA ILE A 848 5.75 9.10 -36.95
C ILE A 848 6.21 8.27 -35.75
N ILE A 849 7.45 8.52 -35.32
CA ILE A 849 8.09 7.85 -34.19
C ILE A 849 8.11 8.83 -33.01
N ALA A 850 7.33 8.56 -31.98
CA ALA A 850 7.28 9.37 -30.77
C ALA A 850 8.64 9.35 -30.05
N MET A 851 9.11 10.50 -29.55
CA MET A 851 10.24 10.57 -28.62
C MET A 851 9.70 10.96 -27.25
N THR A 852 9.73 10.03 -26.29
CA THR A 852 9.10 10.22 -24.98
C THR A 852 10.15 10.19 -23.85
N ALA A 853 9.96 10.96 -22.78
CA ALA A 853 10.87 10.94 -21.62
C ALA A 853 10.65 9.73 -20.68
N ASN A 854 9.59 8.95 -20.89
CA ASN A 854 9.16 7.87 -20.00
C ASN A 854 8.78 6.62 -20.81
N ALA A 855 9.20 5.45 -20.34
CA ALA A 855 8.88 4.14 -20.94
C ALA A 855 7.55 3.55 -20.43
N MET A 856 6.76 4.32 -19.68
CA MET A 856 5.53 3.83 -19.06
C MET A 856 4.48 3.45 -20.10
N GLN A 857 3.75 2.36 -19.83
CA GLN A 857 2.77 1.79 -20.76
C GLN A 857 1.66 2.79 -21.15
N GLY A 858 1.29 3.70 -20.24
CA GLY A 858 0.30 4.76 -20.50
C GLY A 858 0.73 5.80 -21.55
N ASP A 859 1.99 6.26 -21.50
CA ASP A 859 2.51 7.26 -22.45
C ASP A 859 2.59 6.68 -23.87
N ARG A 860 2.96 5.39 -23.98
CA ARG A 860 2.94 4.66 -25.25
C ARG A 860 1.52 4.53 -25.80
N GLU A 861 0.56 4.13 -24.96
CA GLU A 861 -0.85 4.01 -25.36
C GLU A 861 -1.43 5.36 -25.82
N GLU A 862 -1.05 6.46 -25.18
CA GLU A 862 -1.45 7.81 -25.56
C GLU A 862 -0.86 8.24 -26.91
N CYS A 863 0.43 7.96 -27.17
CA CYS A 863 1.09 8.24 -28.45
C CYS A 863 0.45 7.44 -29.60
N LEU A 864 0.20 6.15 -29.39
CA LEU A 864 -0.46 5.28 -30.37
C LEU A 864 -1.92 5.70 -30.60
N ALA A 865 -2.63 6.09 -29.55
CA ALA A 865 -4.02 6.59 -29.64
C ALA A 865 -4.11 7.93 -30.39
N ALA A 866 -3.08 8.78 -30.30
CA ALA A 866 -2.97 10.00 -31.09
C ALA A 866 -2.68 9.75 -32.58
N GLY A 867 -2.22 8.54 -32.92
CA GLY A 867 -1.98 8.09 -34.29
C GLY A 867 -0.52 7.92 -34.67
N MET A 868 0.42 7.98 -33.72
CA MET A 868 1.85 7.72 -33.97
C MET A 868 2.07 6.23 -34.27
N ASP A 869 3.08 5.91 -35.07
CA ASP A 869 3.34 4.55 -35.59
C ASP A 869 4.33 3.75 -34.74
N ASP A 870 5.27 4.43 -34.07
CA ASP A 870 6.28 3.82 -33.19
C ASP A 870 6.72 4.78 -32.08
N TYR A 871 7.61 4.35 -31.18
CA TYR A 871 8.13 5.17 -30.09
C TYR A 871 9.60 4.89 -29.76
N LEU A 872 10.28 5.89 -29.22
CA LEU A 872 11.64 5.86 -28.70
C LEU A 872 11.69 6.60 -27.37
N THR A 873 12.35 5.99 -26.38
CA THR A 873 12.56 6.62 -25.08
C THR A 873 13.78 7.55 -25.12
N LYS A 874 13.70 8.70 -24.46
CA LYS A 874 14.82 9.59 -24.18
C LYS A 874 15.46 9.18 -22.83
N PRO A 875 16.79 9.06 -22.73
CA PRO A 875 17.80 9.29 -23.77
C PRO A 875 17.77 8.22 -24.88
N ILE A 876 17.97 8.65 -26.12
CA ILE A 876 17.86 7.80 -27.32
C ILE A 876 18.90 6.68 -27.28
N GLN A 877 18.46 5.43 -27.28
CA GLN A 877 19.34 4.26 -27.36
C GLN A 877 19.64 3.91 -28.82
N VAL A 878 20.93 3.74 -29.16
CA VAL A 878 21.40 3.48 -30.53
C VAL A 878 20.71 2.27 -31.16
N LYS A 879 20.59 1.17 -30.41
CA LYS A 879 19.92 -0.06 -30.88
C LYS A 879 18.43 0.15 -31.18
N ALA A 880 17.71 0.83 -30.29
CA ALA A 880 16.30 1.12 -30.48
C ALA A 880 16.07 2.05 -31.69
N LEU A 881 16.93 3.06 -31.85
CA LEU A 881 16.93 3.95 -33.02
C LEU A 881 17.18 3.18 -34.33
N HIS A 882 18.15 2.27 -34.34
CA HIS A 882 18.45 1.41 -35.48
C HIS A 882 17.25 0.54 -35.87
N GLU A 883 16.65 -0.16 -34.90
CA GLU A 883 15.48 -1.02 -35.14
C GLU A 883 14.28 -0.23 -35.66
N ALA A 884 14.03 0.97 -35.12
CA ALA A 884 12.93 1.83 -35.56
C ALA A 884 13.13 2.34 -37.00
N LEU A 885 14.36 2.74 -37.36
CA LEU A 885 14.72 3.13 -38.73
C LEU A 885 14.62 1.96 -39.72
N GLU A 886 15.04 0.76 -39.32
CA GLU A 886 14.93 -0.44 -40.15
C GLU A 886 13.46 -0.79 -40.43
N ARG A 887 12.60 -0.76 -39.40
CA ARG A 887 11.15 -0.96 -39.55
C ARG A 887 10.54 0.06 -40.50
N ALA A 888 10.82 1.34 -40.29
CA ALA A 888 10.31 2.42 -41.13
C ALA A 888 10.82 2.33 -42.58
N GLY A 889 12.09 1.99 -42.78
CA GLY A 889 12.70 1.79 -44.09
C GLY A 889 12.08 0.63 -44.89
N LEU A 890 11.79 -0.49 -44.23
CA LEU A 890 11.10 -1.62 -44.86
C LEU A 890 9.66 -1.27 -45.24
N GLU A 891 8.98 -0.46 -44.43
CA GLU A 891 7.62 -0.01 -44.72
C GLU A 891 7.58 0.98 -45.89
N ALA A 892 8.51 1.95 -45.91
CA ALA A 892 8.69 2.87 -47.03
C ALA A 892 8.95 2.12 -48.35
N LYS A 893 9.83 1.09 -48.34
CA LYS A 893 10.05 0.22 -49.50
C LYS A 893 8.79 -0.51 -49.95
N ARG A 894 7.96 -1.00 -49.04
CA ARG A 894 6.68 -1.66 -49.38
C ARG A 894 5.67 -0.69 -50.02
N ARG A 895 5.62 0.56 -49.54
CA ARG A 895 4.76 1.62 -50.09
C ARG A 895 5.20 1.99 -51.52
N THR A 896 6.50 2.07 -51.77
CA THR A 896 7.07 2.38 -53.10
C THR A 896 7.01 1.20 -54.08
N ALA A 897 7.13 -0.04 -53.61
CA ALA A 897 7.05 -1.25 -54.46
C ALA A 897 5.64 -1.53 -55.03
N SER A 898 4.62 -0.78 -54.61
CA SER A 898 3.22 -0.94 -55.05
C SER A 898 2.82 -0.04 -56.23
N GLN A 899 3.78 0.54 -56.97
CA GLN A 899 3.52 1.36 -58.17
C GLN A 899 3.74 0.60 -59.49
N PRO A 900 2.89 0.78 -60.53
CA PRO A 900 3.19 0.35 -61.90
C PRO A 900 4.16 1.31 -62.58
N LEU A 901 5.11 0.74 -63.32
CA LEU A 901 6.14 1.41 -64.14
C LEU A 901 5.55 2.26 -65.28
N LEU A 902 5.96 3.52 -65.37
CA LEU A 902 6.03 4.40 -66.55
C LEU A 902 7.13 5.44 -66.21
N GLU A 903 8.15 5.80 -66.98
CA GLU A 903 8.68 5.50 -68.31
C GLU A 903 10.13 6.05 -68.30
N LYS A 904 11.09 5.44 -69.02
CA LYS A 904 12.42 6.01 -69.29
C LYS A 904 12.41 6.78 -70.62
N PRO A 905 13.30 7.77 -70.81
CA PRO A 905 14.36 7.61 -71.83
C PRO A 905 15.72 8.17 -71.33
N SER A 906 16.86 7.46 -71.41
CA SER A 906 17.71 7.04 -72.55
C SER A 906 18.94 7.96 -72.73
N ARG A 907 20.13 7.34 -72.64
CA ARG A 907 21.49 7.89 -72.81
C ARG A 907 21.76 8.39 -74.23
N GLU A 908 22.63 9.40 -74.37
CA GLU A 908 23.50 9.56 -75.54
C GLU A 908 24.84 10.22 -75.17
N ALA A 909 25.88 9.91 -75.96
CA ALA A 909 27.31 9.94 -75.62
C ALA A 909 28.07 11.22 -76.03
N MET A 910 29.31 11.32 -75.54
CA MET A 910 30.35 12.35 -75.79
C MET A 910 30.58 12.74 -77.27
N PRO A 911 31.14 13.95 -77.50
CA PRO A 911 32.46 14.02 -78.14
C PRO A 911 33.40 15.14 -77.61
N VAL A 912 34.72 14.94 -77.83
CA VAL A 912 35.86 15.88 -77.69
C VAL A 912 36.33 16.22 -79.13
N PRO A 913 36.68 17.48 -79.54
CA PRO A 913 38.09 17.96 -79.45
C PRO A 913 38.40 19.49 -79.48
N HIS A 914 39.55 19.81 -78.85
CA HIS A 914 40.67 20.74 -79.16
C HIS A 914 40.57 22.28 -79.37
N ASP A 915 41.57 22.92 -78.73
CA ASP A 915 42.38 24.12 -79.05
C ASP A 915 41.95 25.56 -78.63
N GLY A 916 42.46 25.98 -77.47
CA GLY A 916 43.58 26.93 -77.36
C GLY A 916 43.32 28.45 -77.56
N LYS A 917 43.40 29.23 -76.46
CA LYS A 917 44.22 30.47 -76.34
C LYS A 917 44.25 31.04 -74.90
N ARG A 918 45.38 31.68 -74.58
CA ARG A 918 45.90 32.13 -73.28
C ARG A 918 45.33 33.45 -72.73
N GLN A 919 45.31 33.49 -71.39
CA GLN A 919 45.72 34.57 -70.44
C GLN A 919 44.88 35.85 -70.29
N ALA A 920 44.38 36.06 -69.07
CA ALA A 920 44.68 37.22 -68.21
C ALA A 920 44.49 36.83 -66.73
N GLU A 921 45.48 37.12 -65.89
CA GLU A 921 45.53 36.78 -64.46
C GLU A 921 44.49 37.57 -63.64
N ALA A 922 43.72 36.86 -62.81
CA ALA A 922 42.84 37.43 -61.79
C ALA A 922 42.90 36.59 -60.52
N SER A 923 42.84 37.24 -59.36
CA SER A 923 42.97 36.70 -58.00
C SER A 923 42.29 35.33 -57.79
N PRO A 924 42.89 34.41 -57.01
CA PRO A 924 42.36 33.06 -56.84
C PRO A 924 40.92 33.11 -56.30
N ALA A 925 40.03 32.32 -56.92
CA ALA A 925 38.60 32.28 -56.60
C ALA A 925 38.31 31.61 -55.25
N LEU A 926 39.25 30.80 -54.76
CA LEU A 926 39.23 30.13 -53.47
C LEU A 926 40.44 30.54 -52.65
N ASP A 927 40.25 30.73 -51.35
CA ASP A 927 41.35 31.01 -50.42
C ASP A 927 42.09 29.71 -50.05
N PRO A 928 43.35 29.54 -50.46
CA PRO A 928 44.12 28.31 -50.19
C PRO A 928 44.38 28.08 -48.70
N ALA A 929 44.32 29.11 -47.85
CA ALA A 929 44.49 28.95 -46.40
C ALA A 929 43.28 28.25 -45.76
N VAL A 930 42.07 28.53 -46.26
CA VAL A 930 40.82 27.92 -45.78
C VAL A 930 40.75 26.45 -46.20
N LEU A 931 41.17 26.13 -47.44
CA LEU A 931 41.26 24.75 -47.91
C LEU A 931 42.27 23.91 -47.12
N ALA A 932 43.41 24.50 -46.72
CA ALA A 932 44.39 23.84 -45.88
C ALA A 932 43.89 23.59 -44.44
N GLU A 933 43.12 24.51 -43.87
CA GLU A 933 42.50 24.35 -42.55
C GLU A 933 41.43 23.26 -42.56
N LEU A 934 40.62 23.18 -43.63
CA LEU A 934 39.62 22.13 -43.80
C LEU A 934 40.24 20.73 -43.91
N ARG A 935 41.40 20.60 -44.57
CA ARG A 935 42.15 19.34 -44.68
C ARG A 935 42.84 18.91 -43.37
N GLN A 936 43.07 19.81 -42.41
CA GLN A 936 43.65 19.44 -41.11
C GLN A 936 42.69 18.65 -40.20
N PHE A 937 41.38 18.68 -40.50
CA PHE A 937 40.36 17.94 -39.76
C PHE A 937 40.06 16.55 -40.33
N GLN A 938 40.79 16.12 -41.38
CA GLN A 938 40.61 14.82 -42.01
C GLN A 938 41.45 13.74 -41.29
N ALA A 939 40.81 12.67 -40.82
CA ALA A 939 41.49 11.50 -40.25
C ALA A 939 42.03 10.59 -41.37
N GLU A 940 43.14 9.87 -41.12
CA GLU A 940 43.73 8.94 -42.10
C GLU A 940 42.71 7.84 -42.49
N GLY A 941 42.23 7.88 -43.75
CA GLY A 941 41.33 6.87 -44.33
C GLY A 941 39.94 7.36 -44.77
N GLU A 942 39.58 8.63 -44.55
CA GLU A 942 38.31 9.22 -45.01
C GLU A 942 38.41 9.90 -46.39
N LEU A 943 37.29 9.97 -47.13
CA LEU A 943 37.15 10.71 -48.39
C LEU A 943 37.49 12.21 -48.19
N ASP A 944 38.07 12.88 -49.19
CA ASP A 944 38.49 14.30 -49.08
C ASP A 944 37.28 15.20 -48.78
N ILE A 945 37.27 15.78 -47.56
CA ILE A 945 36.23 16.69 -47.06
C ILE A 945 36.04 17.89 -48.01
N VAL A 946 37.11 18.33 -48.68
CA VAL A 946 37.05 19.41 -49.67
C VAL A 946 36.24 18.98 -50.89
N GLN A 947 36.31 17.72 -51.30
CA GLN A 947 35.58 17.18 -52.44
C GLN A 947 34.08 17.02 -52.14
N GLU A 948 33.72 16.55 -50.93
CA GLU A 948 32.30 16.46 -50.52
C GLU A 948 31.64 17.84 -50.43
N LEU A 949 32.35 18.82 -49.84
CA LEU A 949 31.88 20.21 -49.79
C LEU A 949 31.81 20.86 -51.18
N ALA A 950 32.72 20.52 -52.08
CA ALA A 950 32.69 20.98 -53.47
C ALA A 950 31.48 20.44 -54.23
N GLU A 951 31.15 19.15 -54.06
CA GLU A 951 29.99 18.51 -54.68
C GLU A 951 28.68 19.12 -54.15
N ALA A 952 28.58 19.30 -52.82
CA ALA A 952 27.43 19.96 -52.20
C ALA A 952 27.27 21.41 -52.70
N PHE A 953 28.37 22.17 -52.77
CA PHE A 953 28.35 23.56 -53.25
C PHE A 953 27.93 23.66 -54.72
N GLN A 954 28.39 22.73 -55.57
CA GLN A 954 28.00 22.67 -56.99
C GLN A 954 26.54 22.27 -57.18
N PHE A 955 25.99 21.44 -56.28
CA PHE A 955 24.60 21.03 -56.32
C PHE A 955 23.62 22.10 -55.80
N GLU A 956 23.96 22.79 -54.70
CA GLU A 956 23.06 23.72 -54.01
C GLU A 956 23.02 25.13 -54.60
N THR A 957 24.11 25.57 -55.26
CA THR A 957 24.23 26.96 -55.74
C THR A 957 23.35 27.31 -56.95
N PRO A 958 23.17 26.46 -57.99
CA PRO A 958 22.35 26.81 -59.16
C PRO A 958 20.87 27.12 -58.83
N PRO A 959 20.16 26.34 -58.00
CA PRO A 959 18.80 26.68 -57.57
C PRO A 959 18.70 28.00 -56.81
N LEU A 960 19.73 28.34 -56.01
CA LEU A 960 19.78 29.59 -55.26
C LEU A 960 20.03 30.81 -56.18
N LEU A 961 20.85 30.65 -57.21
CA LEU A 961 21.05 31.67 -58.26
C LEU A 961 19.77 31.90 -59.05
N GLU A 962 19.03 30.84 -59.39
CA GLU A 962 17.72 30.95 -60.05
C GLU A 962 16.71 31.65 -59.13
N ALA A 963 16.66 31.31 -57.83
CA ALA A 963 15.81 31.98 -56.86
C ALA A 963 16.15 33.47 -56.69
N LEU A 964 17.43 33.84 -56.76
CA LEU A 964 17.87 35.24 -56.76
C LEU A 964 17.41 36.00 -58.01
N HIS A 965 17.48 35.37 -59.19
CA HIS A 965 16.95 35.94 -60.44
C HIS A 965 15.43 36.15 -60.37
N VAL A 966 14.69 35.16 -59.87
CA VAL A 966 13.23 35.25 -59.70
C VAL A 966 12.89 36.35 -58.69
N ALA A 967 13.56 36.39 -57.54
CA ALA A 967 13.32 37.41 -56.53
C ALA A 967 13.64 38.83 -57.01
N ALA A 968 14.71 39.00 -57.81
CA ALA A 968 15.06 40.28 -58.42
C ALA A 968 14.04 40.72 -59.49
N ARG A 969 13.52 39.78 -60.29
CA ARG A 969 12.50 40.07 -61.33
C ARG A 969 11.13 40.36 -60.74
N GLU A 970 10.71 39.60 -59.72
CA GLU A 970 9.40 39.71 -59.08
C GLU A 970 9.35 40.75 -57.95
N GLN A 971 10.45 41.50 -57.74
CA GLN A 971 10.60 42.51 -56.70
C GLN A 971 10.34 42.01 -55.26
N GLN A 972 10.73 40.77 -54.98
CA GLN A 972 10.54 40.14 -53.67
C GLN A 972 11.79 40.29 -52.80
N ALA A 973 11.92 41.43 -52.11
CA ALA A 973 13.10 41.74 -51.28
C ALA A 973 13.40 40.67 -50.21
N GLU A 974 12.38 40.05 -49.62
CA GLU A 974 12.57 39.03 -48.58
C GLU A 974 12.97 37.66 -49.15
N ALA A 975 12.55 37.33 -50.38
CA ALA A 975 13.04 36.16 -51.10
C ALA A 975 14.51 36.36 -51.52
N LEU A 976 14.86 37.56 -51.98
CA LEU A 976 16.23 37.96 -52.33
C LEU A 976 17.14 37.83 -51.10
N ARG A 977 16.71 38.35 -49.94
CA ARG A 977 17.45 38.26 -48.67
C ARG A 977 17.74 36.83 -48.28
N ARG A 978 16.75 35.94 -48.34
CA ARG A 978 16.88 34.54 -47.92
C ARG A 978 17.82 33.75 -48.83
N ALA A 979 17.66 33.86 -50.15
CA ALA A 979 18.53 33.18 -51.10
C ALA A 979 19.98 33.68 -51.01
N ALA A 980 20.18 34.99 -50.83
CA ALA A 980 21.50 35.60 -50.65
C ALA A 980 22.17 35.18 -49.33
N HIS A 981 21.41 35.08 -48.24
CA HIS A 981 21.92 34.63 -46.94
C HIS A 981 22.44 33.20 -46.98
N ASN A 982 21.69 32.29 -47.62
CA ASN A 982 22.09 30.89 -47.76
C ASN A 982 23.37 30.76 -48.60
N LEU A 983 23.45 31.47 -49.73
CA LEU A 983 24.61 31.42 -50.61
C LEU A 983 25.87 32.05 -49.99
N LYS A 984 25.69 33.05 -49.12
CA LYS A 984 26.78 33.65 -48.33
C LYS A 984 27.42 32.63 -47.38
N GLY A 985 26.59 31.85 -46.67
CA GLY A 985 27.07 30.84 -45.73
C GLY A 985 27.86 29.73 -46.42
N SER A 986 27.32 29.18 -47.52
CA SER A 986 28.01 28.14 -48.30
C SER A 986 29.30 28.64 -48.97
N SER A 987 29.31 29.88 -49.47
CA SER A 987 30.51 30.49 -50.06
C SER A 987 31.62 30.76 -49.04
N TYR A 988 31.26 31.13 -47.80
CA TYR A 988 32.24 31.38 -46.74
C TYR A 988 32.93 30.08 -46.29
N ASN A 989 32.16 29.00 -46.14
CA ASN A 989 32.67 27.69 -45.73
C ASN A 989 33.69 27.12 -46.73
N LEU A 990 33.55 27.43 -48.02
CA LEU A 990 34.46 26.96 -49.08
C LEU A 990 35.66 27.90 -49.31
N GLY A 991 35.74 29.04 -48.61
CA GLY A 991 36.77 30.06 -48.85
C GLY A 991 36.54 30.92 -50.10
N ALA A 992 35.36 30.88 -50.71
CA ALA A 992 34.96 31.70 -51.86
C ALA A 992 34.58 33.14 -51.43
N ARG A 993 35.58 33.89 -50.96
CA ARG A 993 35.39 35.23 -50.33
C ARG A 993 34.66 36.24 -51.22
N THR A 994 34.91 36.23 -52.53
CA THR A 994 34.27 37.14 -53.48
C THR A 994 32.77 36.85 -53.60
N MET A 995 32.36 35.58 -53.68
CA MET A 995 30.94 35.18 -53.69
C MET A 995 30.25 35.50 -52.37
N ALA A 996 30.92 35.29 -51.23
CA ALA A 996 30.38 35.64 -49.92
C ALA A 996 30.13 37.16 -49.80
N THR A 997 31.00 37.98 -50.40
CA THR A 997 30.88 39.44 -50.41
C THR A 997 29.69 39.89 -51.27
N LEU A 998 29.59 39.41 -52.51
CA LEU A 998 28.48 39.71 -53.42
C LEU A 998 27.13 39.23 -52.85
N SER A 999 27.11 38.06 -52.20
CA SER A 999 25.93 37.55 -51.49
C SER A 999 25.57 38.42 -50.29
N SER A 1000 26.54 38.98 -49.57
CA SER A 1000 26.28 39.89 -48.46
C SER A 1000 25.71 41.24 -48.92
N GLU A 1001 26.10 41.72 -50.10
CA GLU A 1001 25.53 42.93 -50.71
C GLU A 1001 24.08 42.70 -51.14
N LEU A 1002 23.78 41.56 -51.77
CA LEU A 1002 22.41 41.15 -52.10
C LEU A 1002 21.53 40.96 -50.85
N GLU A 1003 22.08 40.37 -49.78
CA GLU A 1003 21.39 40.22 -48.49
C GLU A 1003 21.06 41.60 -47.88
N SER A 1004 21.98 42.57 -48.01
CA SER A 1004 21.79 43.94 -47.52
C SER A 1004 20.69 44.67 -48.29
N LEU A 1005 20.64 44.54 -49.62
CA LEU A 1005 19.57 45.10 -50.45
C LEU A 1005 18.21 44.53 -50.02
N GLY A 1006 18.13 43.20 -49.83
CA GLY A 1006 16.93 42.53 -49.31
C GLY A 1006 16.51 43.04 -47.92
N LYS A 1007 17.46 43.25 -46.99
CA LYS A 1007 17.19 43.83 -45.66
C LYS A 1007 16.67 45.27 -45.71
N GLN A 1008 17.12 46.05 -46.70
CA GLN A 1008 16.66 47.43 -46.91
C GLN A 1008 15.32 47.49 -47.66
N GLY A 1009 14.74 46.35 -48.03
CA GLY A 1009 13.47 46.26 -48.73
C GLY A 1009 13.53 46.67 -50.19
N THR A 1010 14.72 46.75 -50.79
CA THR A 1010 14.92 47.14 -52.20
C THR A 1010 15.53 45.99 -53.00
N VAL A 1011 15.16 45.91 -54.28
CA VAL A 1011 15.77 45.01 -55.27
C VAL A 1011 16.50 45.78 -56.37
N GLU A 1012 16.59 47.10 -56.24
CA GLU A 1012 17.22 47.98 -57.23
C GLU A 1012 18.73 47.74 -57.26
N GLY A 1013 19.28 47.39 -58.42
CA GLY A 1013 20.68 46.95 -58.57
C GLY A 1013 20.93 45.45 -58.31
N ALA A 1014 19.93 44.69 -57.83
CA ALA A 1014 20.10 43.26 -57.55
C ALA A 1014 20.41 42.43 -58.81
N ALA A 1015 19.82 42.73 -59.96
CA ALA A 1015 20.05 41.98 -61.19
C ALA A 1015 21.51 42.02 -61.68
N GLU A 1016 22.20 43.15 -61.48
CA GLU A 1016 23.61 43.29 -61.85
C GLU A 1016 24.52 42.50 -60.89
N LEU A 1017 24.23 42.56 -59.58
CA LEU A 1017 24.93 41.78 -58.57
C LEU A 1017 24.71 40.27 -58.73
N VAL A 1018 23.50 39.82 -59.08
CA VAL A 1018 23.22 38.40 -59.38
C VAL A 1018 24.03 37.92 -60.60
N THR A 1019 24.16 38.76 -61.63
CA THR A 1019 24.99 38.44 -62.81
C THR A 1019 26.47 38.32 -62.45
N GLN A 1020 26.99 39.19 -61.58
CA GLN A 1020 28.36 39.12 -61.07
C GLN A 1020 28.58 37.87 -60.20
N LEU A 1021 27.58 37.49 -59.41
CA LEU A 1021 27.59 36.30 -58.55
C LEU A 1021 27.63 35.01 -59.38
N GLU A 1022 26.91 34.95 -60.51
CA GLU A 1022 26.98 33.82 -61.46
C GLU A 1022 28.36 33.67 -62.11
N GLN A 1023 28.99 34.80 -62.46
CA GLN A 1023 30.34 34.79 -63.03
C GLN A 1023 31.38 34.29 -62.01
N GLU A 1024 31.25 34.71 -60.75
CA GLU A 1024 32.15 34.25 -59.69
C GLU A 1024 31.88 32.78 -59.32
N TYR A 1025 30.62 32.32 -59.36
CA TYR A 1025 30.29 30.91 -59.19
C TYR A 1025 31.00 30.03 -60.22
N GLN A 1026 31.01 30.43 -61.49
CA GLN A 1026 31.76 29.68 -62.52
C GLN A 1026 33.27 29.64 -62.23
N ARG A 1027 33.86 30.73 -61.72
CA ARG A 1027 35.27 30.75 -61.31
C ARG A 1027 35.55 29.82 -60.14
N VAL A 1028 34.65 29.76 -59.15
CA VAL A 1028 34.75 28.87 -57.99
C VAL A 1028 34.64 27.40 -58.42
N CYS A 1029 33.68 27.04 -59.27
CA CYS A 1029 33.57 25.68 -59.82
C CYS A 1029 34.84 25.25 -60.57
N GLN A 1030 35.46 26.16 -61.32
CA GLN A 1030 36.73 25.88 -62.01
C GLN A 1030 37.89 25.65 -61.04
N ALA A 1031 37.97 26.43 -59.95
CA ALA A 1031 39.00 26.26 -58.93
C ALA A 1031 38.84 24.95 -58.13
N LEU A 1032 37.60 24.54 -57.83
CA LEU A 1032 37.32 23.26 -57.18
C LEU A 1032 37.68 22.07 -58.09
N ALA A 1033 37.43 22.19 -59.40
CA ALA A 1033 37.77 21.15 -60.36
C ALA A 1033 39.30 20.97 -60.52
N SER A 1034 40.10 22.02 -60.33
CA SER A 1034 41.56 21.92 -60.34
C SER A 1034 42.14 21.27 -59.09
N GLU A 1035 41.53 21.46 -57.91
CA GLU A 1035 41.97 20.83 -56.65
C GLU A 1035 41.71 19.31 -56.63
N GLY A 1036 40.60 18.85 -57.22
CA GLY A 1036 40.30 17.42 -57.32
C GLY A 1036 41.27 16.63 -58.23
N ALA A 1037 41.97 17.30 -59.15
CA ALA A 1037 42.92 16.66 -60.07
C ALA A 1037 44.33 16.50 -59.47
N GLU A 1038 44.71 17.31 -58.46
CA GLU A 1038 46.00 17.16 -57.77
C GLU A 1038 45.97 16.02 -56.73
N ALA A 1039 44.80 15.65 -56.21
CA ALA A 1039 44.62 14.56 -55.25
C ALA A 1039 44.72 13.14 -55.86
N GLU A 1040 44.53 12.98 -57.18
CA GLU A 1040 44.70 11.67 -57.87
C GLU A 1040 46.16 11.34 -58.23
N VAL A 1041 47.12 12.25 -58.00
CA VAL A 1041 48.53 12.10 -58.42
C VAL A 1041 49.52 11.93 -57.25
N ILE A 1042 49.05 11.87 -55.99
CA ILE A 1042 49.92 11.72 -54.81
C ILE A 1042 49.83 10.32 -54.20
#